data_AF-A0A3R1AU08-F1
#
_entry.id   AF-A0A3R1AU08-F1
#
_cell.length_a   1.000
_cell.length_b   1.000
_cell.length_c   1.000
_cell.angle_alpha   90.00
_cell.angle_beta   90.00
_cell.angle_gamma   90.00
#
_symmetry.space_group_name_H-M   'P 1'
#
loop_
_entity.id
_entity.type
_entity.pdbx_description
1 polymer ?
#
loop_
_entity_poly.entity_id
_entity_poly.type
_entity_poly.pdbx_seq_one_letter_code
_entity_poly.pdbx_strand_id
1 'polypeptide(L)'
;MARLITDIKNRARGSWGDILQKLGIDIPGKGKHGSCPVCGGTDRFHYIDDHDDGNWHCRQCDKSHGDGLDLISGVKGISLMDAAIEVGKIIGADTRLPDKPARKEASDGQKPAPDIAAKVATMSRKTTPKESPYLAGKGLTGFTPPTLPDGKIFLELVDVNGKTRGAQTIAPDGTKKLIHGTRKTGAFIAPDPLPETPETIIIAEGVATAISAGMLHSGAVVAALDAGNLKPVALALRGRYPKAKIIIAADNDYHAPGELDKSGKPKQNTGKINGEEAAAACGGWLALPPGEVKADWNDYHQLKGLEAAKAAFKASLINIGEKYCTLPGGITLSDSEIEELEKLNKIYTHTQLGETTVMATVSFDQVDKTTHRFIKKETFKDLFLHEEKIAKKNKGAAWLEWPGKSMKLGGVGFYPRPEKCPDNVYNLFTGWGVTPVKGDVSPYLEHLKTVICNNNETTYSYLVGWLAHMVQRPDEKPSVAIVMKAVQGSGKGSMVNPLLKITGAYGISFSGISNITGKFNAPAVNKVLIFADEVEIKNDRDANKMKTMISEPVLTLEKKGVDAQSVPNFSRFIFASNSDRVIRAGIRERRYLVLEPSDKHAQEKEYFDALYKWNDNNGAAHLMHYLLHVDITDFDPRRAPVTDALINEMLSNLPPVEGFVYSELCRDEPFKGQSTIFSTEETDRLISYCLERDIEMSLHSARKRLSDMLRSLGIGSNGRAGRGNGIYYRLPASDDFSGWRAIRDAFAEKIGGNFEVVFGFTDI
;
A
#
# COMPACT_ATOMS: atom_id res chain seq x y z
N MET A 1 -15.34 -2.68 -11.93
CA MET A 1 -15.19 -3.89 -12.78
C MET A 1 -15.94 -3.73 -14.10
N ALA A 2 -17.28 -3.73 -14.13
CA ALA A 2 -18.07 -3.55 -15.38
C ALA A 2 -17.68 -2.28 -16.18
N ARG A 3 -17.41 -1.16 -15.49
CA ARG A 3 -17.02 0.12 -16.12
C ARG A 3 -15.69 0.05 -16.90
N LEU A 4 -14.69 -0.71 -16.44
CA LEU A 4 -13.41 -0.83 -17.15
C LEU A 4 -13.58 -1.66 -18.42
N ILE A 5 -14.27 -2.80 -18.33
CA ILE A 5 -14.53 -3.66 -19.49
C ILE A 5 -15.27 -2.87 -20.58
N THR A 6 -16.28 -2.07 -20.20
CA THR A 6 -16.99 -1.20 -21.15
C THR A 6 -16.09 -0.12 -21.75
N ASP A 7 -15.24 0.54 -20.96
CA ASP A 7 -14.31 1.57 -21.46
C ASP A 7 -13.29 0.98 -22.43
N ILE A 8 -12.72 -0.18 -22.10
CA ILE A 8 -11.77 -0.88 -22.97
C ILE A 8 -12.43 -1.32 -24.27
N LYS A 9 -13.65 -1.90 -24.22
CA LYS A 9 -14.39 -2.26 -25.43
C LYS A 9 -14.62 -1.05 -26.33
N ASN A 10 -15.07 0.07 -25.75
CA ASN A 10 -15.31 1.30 -26.51
C ASN A 10 -14.05 1.87 -27.16
N ARG A 11 -12.90 1.83 -26.46
CA ARG A 11 -11.63 2.34 -26.99
C ARG A 11 -10.97 1.42 -28.01
N ALA A 12 -11.24 0.12 -27.92
CA ALA A 12 -10.73 -0.88 -28.85
C ALA A 12 -11.55 -0.97 -30.15
N ARG A 13 -12.70 -0.28 -30.22
CA ARG A 13 -13.57 -0.29 -31.40
C ARG A 13 -12.83 0.10 -32.67
N GLY A 14 -13.04 -0.69 -33.72
CA GLY A 14 -12.42 -0.50 -35.04
C GLY A 14 -10.93 -0.84 -35.11
N SER A 15 -10.33 -1.31 -34.00
CA SER A 15 -8.90 -1.67 -33.92
C SER A 15 -8.68 -3.15 -33.58
N TRP A 16 -9.73 -3.97 -33.53
CA TRP A 16 -9.65 -5.34 -33.04
C TRP A 16 -8.75 -6.26 -33.86
N GLY A 17 -8.71 -6.11 -35.19
CA GLY A 17 -7.79 -6.88 -36.03
C GLY A 17 -6.32 -6.67 -35.65
N ASP A 18 -5.90 -5.42 -35.48
CA ASP A 18 -4.53 -5.05 -35.08
C ASP A 18 -4.22 -5.48 -33.64
N ILE A 19 -5.18 -5.33 -32.74
CA ILE A 19 -5.04 -5.71 -31.33
C ILE A 19 -4.85 -7.23 -31.22
N LEU A 20 -5.66 -8.03 -31.91
CA LEU A 20 -5.58 -9.49 -31.91
C LEU A 20 -4.25 -9.97 -32.49
N GLN A 21 -3.78 -9.37 -33.60
CA GLN A 21 -2.46 -9.68 -34.16
C GLN A 21 -1.31 -9.35 -33.20
N LYS A 22 -1.35 -8.20 -32.53
CA LYS A 22 -0.33 -7.82 -31.52
C LYS A 22 -0.30 -8.76 -30.31
N LEU A 23 -1.43 -9.42 -30.03
CA LEU A 23 -1.54 -10.45 -28.99
C LEU A 23 -1.15 -11.85 -29.48
N GLY A 24 -0.75 -12.00 -30.75
CA GLY A 24 -0.38 -13.27 -31.36
C GLY A 24 -1.57 -14.15 -31.73
N ILE A 25 -2.77 -13.58 -31.87
CA ILE A 25 -3.99 -14.30 -32.25
C ILE A 25 -4.23 -14.09 -33.74
N ASP A 26 -4.01 -15.15 -34.52
CA ASP A 26 -4.24 -15.13 -35.96
C ASP A 26 -5.73 -15.26 -36.29
N ILE A 27 -6.24 -14.39 -37.15
CA ILE A 27 -7.65 -14.36 -37.56
C ILE A 27 -7.75 -14.23 -39.08
N PRO A 28 -8.74 -14.88 -39.72
CA PRO A 28 -8.99 -14.66 -41.14
C PRO A 28 -9.42 -13.20 -41.39
N GLY A 29 -9.17 -12.70 -42.61
CA GLY A 29 -9.61 -11.35 -42.98
C GLY A 29 -11.13 -11.16 -42.81
N LYS A 30 -11.56 -9.92 -42.52
CA LYS A 30 -12.97 -9.56 -42.26
C LYS A 30 -13.92 -10.18 -43.31
N GLY A 31 -14.93 -10.89 -42.83
CA GLY A 31 -15.94 -11.58 -43.64
C GLY A 31 -15.52 -12.96 -44.16
N LYS A 32 -14.30 -13.45 -43.88
CA LYS A 32 -13.80 -14.76 -44.37
C LYS A 32 -13.80 -15.85 -43.30
N HIS A 33 -13.90 -17.10 -43.76
CA HIS A 33 -13.76 -18.28 -42.93
C HIS A 33 -12.30 -18.73 -42.79
N GLY A 34 -11.94 -19.32 -41.66
CA GLY A 34 -10.59 -19.83 -41.39
C GLY A 34 -10.51 -20.76 -40.18
N SER A 35 -9.28 -21.05 -39.76
CA SER A 35 -8.99 -21.85 -38.56
C SER A 35 -9.46 -21.14 -37.29
N CYS A 36 -10.01 -21.88 -36.32
CA CYS A 36 -10.40 -21.29 -35.04
C CYS A 36 -9.19 -21.14 -34.11
N PRO A 37 -8.93 -19.93 -33.58
CA PRO A 37 -7.83 -19.71 -32.64
C PRO A 37 -8.01 -20.43 -31.30
N VAL A 38 -9.23 -20.83 -30.95
CA VAL A 38 -9.57 -21.47 -29.68
C VAL A 38 -9.57 -23.01 -29.79
N CYS A 39 -10.21 -23.57 -30.82
CA CYS A 39 -10.37 -25.03 -30.96
C CYS A 39 -9.72 -25.63 -32.22
N GLY A 40 -9.01 -24.84 -33.04
CA GLY A 40 -8.39 -25.29 -34.29
C GLY A 40 -9.38 -25.54 -35.44
N GLY A 41 -9.00 -26.39 -36.40
CA GLY A 41 -9.75 -26.67 -37.64
C GLY A 41 -9.26 -25.87 -38.85
N THR A 42 -9.95 -25.94 -39.99
CA THR A 42 -9.53 -25.28 -41.24
C THR A 42 -10.44 -24.13 -41.68
N ASP A 43 -11.77 -24.25 -41.50
CA ASP A 43 -12.77 -23.31 -42.06
C ASP A 43 -13.91 -22.94 -41.09
N ARG A 44 -13.82 -23.33 -39.82
CA ARG A 44 -14.96 -23.29 -38.88
C ARG A 44 -15.15 -21.97 -38.13
N PHE A 45 -14.17 -21.08 -38.22
CA PHE A 45 -14.17 -19.77 -37.57
C PHE A 45 -14.42 -18.67 -38.59
N HIS A 46 -15.26 -17.70 -38.23
CA HIS A 46 -15.63 -16.57 -39.07
C HIS A 46 -15.41 -15.29 -38.28
N TYR A 47 -14.52 -14.43 -38.76
CA TYR A 47 -14.33 -13.10 -38.21
C TYR A 47 -15.22 -12.11 -38.97
N ILE A 48 -16.28 -11.65 -38.32
CA ILE A 48 -17.38 -10.90 -38.94
C ILE A 48 -17.13 -9.39 -38.75
N ASP A 49 -16.89 -8.99 -37.50
CA ASP A 49 -16.57 -7.62 -37.08
C ASP A 49 -17.44 -6.51 -37.72
N ASP A 50 -18.73 -6.79 -37.94
CA ASP A 50 -19.66 -5.84 -38.56
C ASP A 50 -20.00 -4.64 -37.67
N HIS A 51 -19.79 -4.76 -36.35
CA HIS A 51 -20.06 -3.71 -35.36
C HIS A 51 -18.78 -3.09 -34.77
N ASP A 52 -17.62 -3.37 -35.39
CA ASP A 52 -16.31 -2.91 -34.96
C ASP A 52 -15.94 -3.29 -33.51
N ASP A 53 -16.60 -4.31 -32.95
CA ASP A 53 -16.40 -4.83 -31.59
C ASP A 53 -15.59 -6.15 -31.57
N GLY A 54 -15.03 -6.56 -32.70
CA GLY A 54 -14.21 -7.76 -32.84
C GLY A 54 -15.05 -9.04 -32.92
N ASN A 55 -16.26 -8.95 -33.47
CA ASN A 55 -17.23 -10.05 -33.45
C ASN A 55 -16.78 -11.25 -34.27
N TRP A 56 -16.96 -12.44 -33.71
CA TRP A 56 -16.62 -13.69 -34.35
C TRP A 56 -17.65 -14.78 -34.06
N HIS A 57 -17.62 -15.81 -34.90
CA HIS A 57 -18.44 -17.01 -34.74
C HIS A 57 -17.60 -18.26 -35.02
N CYS A 58 -17.78 -19.30 -34.20
CA CYS A 58 -17.20 -20.63 -34.40
C CYS A 58 -18.30 -21.69 -34.34
N ARG A 59 -18.30 -22.59 -35.33
CA ARG A 59 -19.29 -23.68 -35.43
C ARG A 59 -19.12 -24.82 -34.40
N GLN A 60 -18.03 -24.83 -33.61
CA GLN A 60 -17.68 -25.98 -32.76
C GLN A 60 -17.27 -25.64 -31.32
N CYS A 61 -16.91 -24.39 -31.01
CA CYS A 61 -16.62 -24.01 -29.62
C CYS A 61 -17.90 -24.00 -28.77
N ASP A 62 -17.79 -24.37 -27.49
CA ASP A 62 -18.88 -24.26 -26.50
C ASP A 62 -19.44 -22.83 -26.44
N LYS A 63 -18.54 -21.84 -26.50
CA LYS A 63 -18.89 -20.45 -26.81
C LYS A 63 -18.78 -20.24 -28.32
N SER A 64 -19.90 -20.38 -29.01
CA SER A 64 -19.98 -20.35 -30.48
C SER A 64 -19.91 -18.94 -31.08
N HIS A 65 -20.02 -17.89 -30.28
CA HIS A 65 -19.90 -16.49 -30.71
C HIS A 65 -19.42 -15.60 -29.57
N GLY A 66 -18.84 -14.44 -29.91
CA GLY A 66 -18.38 -13.46 -28.93
C GLY A 66 -17.80 -12.21 -29.58
N ASP A 67 -17.29 -11.31 -28.73
CA ASP A 67 -16.53 -10.13 -29.14
C ASP A 67 -15.01 -10.33 -29.01
N GLY A 68 -14.23 -9.29 -29.30
CA GLY A 68 -12.77 -9.36 -29.26
C GLY A 68 -12.20 -9.75 -27.87
N LEU A 69 -12.82 -9.32 -26.77
CA LEU A 69 -12.39 -9.73 -25.42
C LEU A 69 -12.73 -11.18 -25.13
N ASP A 70 -13.89 -11.64 -25.59
CA ASP A 70 -14.29 -13.05 -25.49
C ASP A 70 -13.33 -13.96 -26.25
N LEU A 71 -12.85 -13.53 -27.42
CA LEU A 71 -11.87 -14.28 -28.20
C LEU A 71 -10.55 -14.41 -27.45
N ILE A 72 -10.02 -13.31 -26.91
CA ILE A 72 -8.76 -13.28 -26.15
C ILE A 72 -8.87 -14.15 -24.90
N SER A 73 -9.98 -14.04 -24.17
CA SER A 73 -10.27 -14.85 -22.99
C SER A 73 -10.28 -16.34 -23.34
N GLY A 74 -10.94 -16.72 -24.44
CA GLY A 74 -11.00 -18.11 -24.93
C GLY A 74 -9.64 -18.66 -25.39
N VAL A 75 -8.85 -17.87 -26.12
CA VAL A 75 -7.54 -18.30 -26.64
C VAL A 75 -6.50 -18.44 -25.52
N LYS A 76 -6.50 -17.51 -24.55
CA LYS A 76 -5.49 -17.46 -23.49
C LYS A 76 -5.90 -18.14 -22.18
N GLY A 77 -7.16 -18.54 -22.02
CA GLY A 77 -7.68 -19.16 -20.80
C GLY A 77 -7.71 -18.22 -19.58
N ILE A 78 -7.82 -16.91 -19.81
CA ILE A 78 -7.79 -15.86 -18.77
C ILE A 78 -9.19 -15.26 -18.56
N SER A 79 -9.40 -14.58 -17.43
CA SER A 79 -10.69 -13.92 -17.18
C SER A 79 -10.95 -12.77 -18.16
N LEU A 80 -12.21 -12.42 -18.40
CA LEU A 80 -12.61 -11.32 -19.28
C LEU A 80 -12.03 -9.96 -18.81
N MET A 81 -11.78 -9.85 -17.51
CA MET A 81 -11.13 -8.68 -16.89
C MET A 81 -9.63 -8.64 -17.20
N ASP A 82 -8.94 -9.78 -17.14
CA ASP A 82 -7.51 -9.86 -17.50
C ASP A 82 -7.31 -9.63 -19.00
N ALA A 83 -8.22 -10.16 -19.84
CA ALA A 83 -8.26 -9.85 -21.26
C ALA A 83 -8.41 -8.33 -21.50
N ALA A 84 -9.29 -7.66 -20.75
CA ALA A 84 -9.45 -6.20 -20.84
C ALA A 84 -8.19 -5.44 -20.38
N ILE A 85 -7.47 -5.94 -19.38
CA ILE A 85 -6.19 -5.38 -18.93
C ILE A 85 -5.10 -5.55 -20.00
N GLU A 86 -5.01 -6.70 -20.65
CA GLU A 86 -4.05 -6.91 -21.75
C GLU A 86 -4.32 -6.00 -22.95
N VAL A 87 -5.59 -5.90 -23.36
CA VAL A 87 -5.99 -4.97 -24.43
C VAL A 87 -5.70 -3.54 -24.02
N GLY A 88 -6.01 -3.15 -22.77
CA GLY A 88 -5.72 -1.82 -22.25
C GLY A 88 -4.24 -1.45 -22.28
N LYS A 89 -3.32 -2.39 -22.04
CA LYS A 89 -1.86 -2.16 -22.20
C LYS A 89 -1.48 -1.85 -23.65
N ILE A 90 -2.13 -2.47 -24.63
CA ILE A 90 -1.83 -2.28 -26.06
C ILE A 90 -2.37 -0.95 -26.57
N ILE A 91 -3.57 -0.57 -26.14
CA ILE A 91 -4.22 0.69 -26.57
C ILE A 91 -3.88 1.88 -25.66
N GLY A 92 -2.98 1.69 -24.68
CA GLY A 92 -2.57 2.74 -23.75
C GLY A 92 -3.68 3.24 -22.82
N ALA A 93 -4.69 2.43 -22.55
CA ALA A 93 -5.78 2.75 -21.64
C ALA A 93 -5.40 2.49 -20.18
N ASP A 94 -5.94 3.32 -19.28
CA ASP A 94 -5.75 3.16 -17.83
C ASP A 94 -6.48 1.91 -17.34
N THR A 95 -5.73 0.85 -17.06
CA THR A 95 -6.24 -0.47 -16.65
C THR A 95 -6.34 -0.62 -15.13
N ARG A 96 -6.06 0.46 -14.38
CA ARG A 96 -6.23 0.46 -12.92
C ARG A 96 -7.70 0.19 -12.60
N LEU A 97 -7.96 -0.88 -11.86
CA LEU A 97 -9.27 -1.06 -11.22
C LEU A 97 -9.51 0.19 -10.36
N PRO A 98 -10.63 0.92 -10.54
CA PRO A 98 -10.99 1.93 -9.55
C PRO A 98 -11.10 1.21 -8.21
N ASP A 99 -10.43 1.75 -7.20
CA ASP A 99 -10.66 1.35 -5.82
C ASP A 99 -12.17 1.26 -5.60
N LYS A 100 -12.62 0.21 -4.90
CA LYS A 100 -13.97 0.24 -4.30
C LYS A 100 -14.10 1.63 -3.68
N PRO A 101 -15.14 2.41 -4.00
CA PRO A 101 -15.24 3.76 -3.49
C PRO A 101 -14.98 3.69 -2.00
N ALA A 102 -13.91 4.37 -1.57
CA ALA A 102 -13.66 4.61 -0.17
C ALA A 102 -15.00 5.02 0.41
N ARG A 103 -15.49 4.25 1.39
CA ARG A 103 -16.60 4.71 2.21
C ARG A 103 -16.19 6.10 2.65
N LYS A 104 -16.95 7.12 2.23
CA LYS A 104 -16.74 8.50 2.67
C LYS A 104 -16.75 8.51 4.20
N GLU A 105 -15.57 8.43 4.78
CA GLU A 105 -15.25 8.98 6.10
C GLU A 105 -14.53 10.29 5.84
N ALA A 106 -15.21 11.17 5.10
CA ALA A 106 -14.86 12.58 5.07
C ALA A 106 -15.63 13.24 6.22
N SER A 107 -14.87 13.85 7.13
CA SER A 107 -15.24 15.05 7.88
C SER A 107 -16.66 15.11 8.45
N ASP A 108 -16.83 14.63 9.68
CA ASP A 108 -17.86 15.17 10.57
C ASP A 108 -17.24 15.41 11.96
N GLY A 109 -16.39 16.42 11.99
CA GLY A 109 -15.82 16.98 13.21
C GLY A 109 -16.26 18.43 13.36
N GLN A 110 -17.56 18.67 13.53
CA GLN A 110 -18.17 19.71 14.38
C GLN A 110 -19.69 19.83 14.12
N LYS A 111 -20.41 18.73 14.38
CA LYS A 111 -21.78 18.77 14.92
C LYS A 111 -21.81 17.76 16.06
N PRO A 112 -22.46 18.05 17.21
CA PRO A 112 -22.64 17.03 18.25
C PRO A 112 -23.32 15.83 17.59
N ALA A 113 -22.64 14.67 17.63
CA ALA A 113 -23.20 13.44 17.08
C ALA A 113 -24.60 13.25 17.69
N PRO A 114 -25.65 13.04 16.87
CA PRO A 114 -26.97 12.77 17.43
C PRO A 114 -26.85 11.57 18.36
N ASP A 115 -27.32 11.73 19.60
CA ASP A 115 -27.32 10.67 20.60
C ASP A 115 -28.02 9.44 20.01
N ILE A 116 -27.23 8.42 19.65
CA ILE A 116 -27.71 7.20 19.02
C ILE A 116 -28.74 6.52 19.92
N ALA A 117 -28.61 6.65 21.25
CA ALA A 117 -29.58 6.13 22.20
C ALA A 117 -30.93 6.85 22.08
N ALA A 118 -30.94 8.18 22.04
CA ALA A 118 -32.16 8.96 21.82
C ALA A 118 -32.83 8.63 20.47
N LYS A 119 -32.04 8.43 19.41
CA LYS A 119 -32.55 8.05 18.08
C LYS A 119 -33.18 6.66 18.09
N VAL A 120 -32.52 5.69 18.72
CA VAL A 120 -33.04 4.32 18.88
C VAL A 120 -34.31 4.33 19.73
N ALA A 121 -34.33 5.04 20.85
CA ALA A 121 -35.50 5.18 21.71
C ALA A 121 -36.70 5.78 20.96
N THR A 122 -36.47 6.80 20.13
CA THR A 122 -37.52 7.43 19.32
C THR A 122 -38.14 6.44 18.30
N MET A 123 -37.31 5.61 17.67
CA MET A 123 -37.80 4.59 16.74
C MET A 123 -38.46 3.42 17.45
N SER A 124 -37.90 2.98 18.58
CA SER A 124 -38.46 1.91 19.42
C SER A 124 -39.89 2.23 19.86
N ARG A 125 -40.19 3.48 20.23
CA ARG A 125 -41.56 3.94 20.56
C ARG A 125 -42.57 3.84 19.42
N LYS A 126 -42.11 3.74 18.17
CA LYS A 126 -42.97 3.59 16.99
C LYS A 126 -43.21 2.13 16.62
N THR A 127 -42.56 1.20 17.33
CA THR A 127 -42.70 -0.22 17.04
C THR A 127 -43.92 -0.81 17.72
N THR A 128 -44.50 -1.83 17.10
CA THR A 128 -45.54 -2.67 17.68
C THR A 128 -45.11 -4.14 17.57
N PRO A 129 -45.32 -4.98 18.58
CA PRO A 129 -45.11 -6.42 18.47
C PRO A 129 -45.97 -7.00 17.35
N LYS A 130 -45.34 -7.61 16.35
CA LYS A 130 -46.04 -8.20 15.21
C LYS A 130 -45.24 -9.36 14.65
N GLU A 131 -45.94 -10.39 14.16
CA GLU A 131 -45.27 -11.44 13.39
C GLU A 131 -44.60 -10.87 12.14
N SER A 132 -43.42 -11.41 11.83
CA SER A 132 -42.63 -10.97 10.69
C SER A 132 -42.60 -12.03 9.59
N PRO A 133 -42.82 -11.67 8.32
CA PRO A 133 -42.62 -12.57 7.19
C PRO A 133 -41.22 -13.17 7.14
N TYR A 134 -40.20 -12.42 7.58
CA TYR A 134 -38.82 -12.92 7.64
C TYR A 134 -38.67 -14.07 8.65
N LEU A 135 -39.18 -13.92 9.87
CA LEU A 135 -39.08 -14.98 10.88
C LEU A 135 -39.97 -16.17 10.52
N ALA A 136 -41.17 -15.93 10.00
CA ALA A 136 -42.04 -16.98 9.48
C ALA A 136 -41.38 -17.77 8.33
N GLY A 137 -40.72 -17.08 7.40
CA GLY A 137 -39.91 -17.70 6.33
C GLY A 137 -38.68 -18.43 6.87
N LYS A 138 -38.22 -18.08 8.07
CA LYS A 138 -37.22 -18.84 8.83
C LYS A 138 -37.84 -19.94 9.72
N GLY A 139 -39.12 -20.28 9.57
CA GLY A 139 -39.78 -21.32 10.36
C GLY A 139 -40.03 -20.95 11.83
N LEU A 140 -39.76 -19.69 12.21
CA LEU A 140 -39.92 -19.14 13.55
C LEU A 140 -41.27 -18.42 13.64
N THR A 141 -42.36 -19.18 13.50
CA THR A 141 -43.73 -18.70 13.65
C THR A 141 -44.09 -18.48 15.14
N GLY A 142 -44.99 -17.54 15.45
CA GLY A 142 -45.35 -17.19 16.83
C GLY A 142 -44.43 -16.17 17.52
N PHE A 143 -43.31 -15.79 16.90
CA PHE A 143 -42.45 -14.71 17.41
C PHE A 143 -42.96 -13.34 16.93
N THR A 144 -43.16 -12.42 17.89
CA THR A 144 -43.70 -11.07 17.63
C THR A 144 -42.67 -9.97 17.91
N PRO A 145 -41.59 -9.87 17.12
CA PRO A 145 -40.55 -8.88 17.38
C PRO A 145 -41.07 -7.44 17.23
N PRO A 146 -40.39 -6.45 17.85
CA PRO A 146 -40.72 -5.05 17.66
C PRO A 146 -40.66 -4.68 16.17
N THR A 147 -41.79 -4.26 15.59
CA THR A 147 -41.92 -4.03 14.14
C THR A 147 -42.34 -2.58 13.88
N LEU A 148 -41.64 -1.90 12.98
CA LEU A 148 -41.93 -0.54 12.56
C LEU A 148 -43.19 -0.48 11.67
N PRO A 149 -43.82 0.71 11.50
CA PRO A 149 -45.02 0.86 10.67
C PRO A 149 -44.83 0.45 9.20
N ASP A 150 -43.60 0.49 8.70
CA ASP A 150 -43.23 0.07 7.35
C ASP A 150 -42.99 -1.45 7.22
N GLY A 151 -43.27 -2.21 8.27
CA GLY A 151 -43.18 -3.67 8.31
C GLY A 151 -41.79 -4.23 8.58
N LYS A 152 -40.78 -3.39 8.84
CA LYS A 152 -39.43 -3.86 9.20
C LYS A 152 -39.35 -4.24 10.67
N ILE A 153 -38.71 -5.36 10.99
CA ILE A 153 -38.30 -5.66 12.37
C ILE A 153 -37.27 -4.61 12.80
N PHE A 154 -37.35 -4.15 14.04
CA PHE A 154 -36.41 -3.25 14.69
C PHE A 154 -35.81 -3.92 15.92
N LEU A 155 -34.49 -4.13 15.90
CA LEU A 155 -33.74 -4.81 16.95
C LEU A 155 -32.73 -3.85 17.56
N GLU A 156 -32.84 -3.60 18.85
CA GLU A 156 -31.87 -2.78 19.58
C GLU A 156 -30.56 -3.54 19.80
N LEU A 157 -29.43 -2.84 19.66
CA LEU A 157 -28.12 -3.34 20.04
C LEU A 157 -27.73 -2.70 21.38
N VAL A 158 -27.39 -3.53 22.35
CA VAL A 158 -26.92 -3.11 23.67
C VAL A 158 -25.50 -3.57 23.91
N ASP A 159 -24.79 -2.88 24.80
CA ASP A 159 -23.56 -3.42 25.38
C ASP A 159 -23.87 -4.35 26.57
N VAL A 160 -22.81 -4.93 27.14
CA VAL A 160 -22.91 -5.83 28.29
C VAL A 160 -23.56 -5.17 29.52
N ASN A 161 -23.61 -3.84 29.58
CA ASN A 161 -24.25 -3.08 30.65
C ASN A 161 -25.71 -2.73 30.37
N GLY A 162 -26.26 -3.19 29.24
CA GLY A 162 -27.61 -2.87 28.79
C GLY A 162 -27.72 -1.48 28.18
N LYS A 163 -26.60 -0.77 27.94
CA LYS A 163 -26.64 0.55 27.33
C LYS A 163 -26.78 0.43 25.81
N THR A 164 -27.73 1.17 25.24
CA THR A 164 -27.96 1.24 23.80
C THR A 164 -26.71 1.70 23.04
N ARG A 165 -26.28 0.90 22.07
CA ARG A 165 -25.15 1.18 21.16
C ARG A 165 -25.59 1.38 19.71
N GLY A 166 -26.83 1.05 19.39
CA GLY A 166 -27.42 1.24 18.06
C GLY A 166 -28.62 0.34 17.85
N ALA A 167 -28.98 0.11 16.59
CA ALA A 167 -30.06 -0.80 16.23
C ALA A 167 -29.85 -1.39 14.82
N GLN A 168 -30.47 -2.54 14.57
CA GLN A 168 -30.56 -3.20 13.27
C GLN A 168 -32.03 -3.31 12.85
N THR A 169 -32.32 -3.00 11.59
CA THR A 169 -33.62 -3.29 10.98
C THR A 169 -33.52 -4.51 10.07
N ILE A 170 -34.55 -5.35 10.05
CA ILE A 170 -34.69 -6.48 9.11
C ILE A 170 -35.98 -6.28 8.31
N ALA A 171 -35.86 -6.15 7.00
CA ALA A 171 -37.01 -6.04 6.12
C ALA A 171 -37.72 -7.39 5.91
N PRO A 172 -38.98 -7.40 5.42
CA PRO A 172 -39.73 -8.65 5.18
C PRO A 172 -39.03 -9.66 4.25
N ASP A 173 -38.19 -9.18 3.34
CA ASP A 173 -37.36 -9.98 2.42
C ASP A 173 -36.08 -10.54 3.07
N GLY A 174 -35.83 -10.22 4.35
CA GLY A 174 -34.63 -10.58 5.09
C GLY A 174 -33.46 -9.61 4.95
N THR A 175 -33.61 -8.50 4.22
CA THR A 175 -32.56 -7.49 4.08
C THR A 175 -32.28 -6.82 5.44
N LYS A 176 -31.07 -7.02 5.96
CA LYS A 176 -30.61 -6.46 7.25
C LYS A 176 -29.86 -5.13 7.04
N LYS A 177 -30.16 -4.10 7.82
CA LYS A 177 -29.46 -2.80 7.80
C LYS A 177 -29.21 -2.27 9.20
N LEU A 178 -28.00 -1.80 9.47
CA LEU A 178 -27.68 -1.08 10.70
C LEU A 178 -28.13 0.37 10.62
N ILE A 179 -28.68 0.89 11.71
CA ILE A 179 -29.00 2.31 11.84
C ILE A 179 -27.71 3.13 11.84
N HIS A 180 -27.66 4.19 11.03
CA HIS A 180 -26.51 5.09 10.95
C HIS A 180 -26.14 5.64 12.33
N GLY A 181 -24.86 5.51 12.72
CA GLY A 181 -24.33 5.83 14.04
C GLY A 181 -24.18 4.65 15.00
N THR A 182 -24.60 3.43 14.60
CA THR A 182 -24.47 2.22 15.43
C THR A 182 -23.01 1.85 15.71
N ARG A 183 -22.69 1.61 16.99
CA ARG A 183 -21.38 1.14 17.46
C ARG A 183 -21.43 -0.37 17.69
N LYS A 184 -21.00 -1.15 16.70
CA LYS A 184 -21.17 -2.62 16.65
C LYS A 184 -20.26 -3.39 17.63
N THR A 185 -18.98 -3.05 17.71
CA THR A 185 -17.97 -3.88 18.41
C THR A 185 -18.35 -4.13 19.86
N GLY A 186 -18.53 -5.41 20.23
CA GLY A 186 -18.91 -5.85 21.58
C GLY A 186 -20.39 -5.61 21.94
N ALA A 187 -21.17 -4.97 21.07
CA ALA A 187 -22.61 -4.84 21.21
C ALA A 187 -23.32 -6.02 20.56
N PHE A 188 -24.48 -6.40 21.10
CA PHE A 188 -25.25 -7.55 20.66
C PHE A 188 -26.76 -7.27 20.71
N ILE A 189 -27.53 -8.10 20.01
CA ILE A 189 -28.99 -8.13 20.10
C ILE A 189 -29.37 -9.27 21.04
N ALA A 190 -30.19 -9.00 22.04
CA ALA A 190 -30.80 -10.01 22.89
C ALA A 190 -32.28 -10.14 22.49
N PRO A 191 -32.72 -11.27 21.90
CA PRO A 191 -34.14 -11.49 21.59
C PRO A 191 -35.03 -11.39 22.83
N ASP A 192 -34.52 -11.88 23.96
CA ASP A 192 -35.13 -11.77 25.28
C ASP A 192 -34.15 -11.08 26.25
N PRO A 193 -34.65 -10.38 27.29
CA PRO A 193 -33.79 -9.81 28.32
C PRO A 193 -32.89 -10.87 28.97
N LEU A 194 -31.60 -10.55 29.11
CA LEU A 194 -30.67 -11.44 29.81
C LEU A 194 -31.04 -11.52 31.30
N PRO A 195 -31.09 -12.73 31.89
CA PRO A 195 -31.24 -12.89 33.34
C PRO A 195 -30.12 -12.19 34.11
N GLU A 196 -30.37 -11.84 35.37
CA GLU A 196 -29.32 -11.27 36.24
C GLU A 196 -28.17 -12.25 36.49
N THR A 197 -28.49 -13.55 36.60
CA THR A 197 -27.52 -14.63 36.82
C THR A 197 -27.77 -15.78 35.84
N PRO A 198 -27.41 -15.64 34.56
CA PRO A 198 -27.61 -16.69 33.57
C PRO A 198 -26.65 -17.85 33.82
N GLU A 199 -27.17 -19.08 33.90
CA GLU A 199 -26.34 -20.29 33.99
C GLU A 199 -25.65 -20.60 32.65
N THR A 200 -26.34 -20.37 31.53
CA THR A 200 -25.82 -20.58 30.18
C THR A 200 -26.17 -19.40 29.30
N ILE A 201 -25.22 -18.95 28.48
CA ILE A 201 -25.40 -17.94 27.45
C ILE A 201 -24.96 -18.52 26.10
N ILE A 202 -25.84 -18.43 25.10
CA ILE A 202 -25.59 -18.92 23.74
C ILE A 202 -25.45 -17.71 22.81
N ILE A 203 -24.33 -17.63 22.11
CA ILE A 203 -23.99 -16.54 21.19
C ILE A 203 -24.03 -17.09 19.77
N ALA A 204 -24.84 -16.50 18.90
CA ALA A 204 -24.87 -16.84 17.48
C ALA A 204 -24.54 -15.61 16.61
N GLU A 205 -24.24 -15.81 15.32
CA GLU A 205 -24.02 -14.69 14.40
C GLU A 205 -25.32 -13.93 14.11
N GLY A 206 -26.39 -14.63 13.72
CA GLY A 206 -27.67 -14.03 13.36
C GLY A 206 -28.76 -14.17 14.44
N VAL A 207 -29.76 -13.28 14.41
CA VAL A 207 -30.91 -13.33 15.34
C VAL A 207 -31.76 -14.60 15.17
N ALA A 208 -32.01 -15.04 13.94
CA ALA A 208 -32.77 -16.27 13.69
C ALA A 208 -32.02 -17.52 14.19
N THR A 209 -30.70 -17.54 14.00
CA THR A 209 -29.80 -18.57 14.53
C THR A 209 -29.79 -18.55 16.06
N ALA A 210 -29.74 -17.37 16.69
CA ALA A 210 -29.79 -17.22 18.15
C ALA A 210 -31.12 -17.73 18.73
N ILE A 211 -32.26 -17.35 18.14
CA ILE A 211 -33.58 -17.83 18.54
C ILE A 211 -33.66 -19.36 18.40
N SER A 212 -33.24 -19.88 17.24
CA SER A 212 -33.22 -21.33 17.01
C SER A 212 -32.35 -22.03 18.05
N ALA A 213 -31.14 -21.53 18.34
CA ALA A 213 -30.25 -22.10 19.35
C ALA A 213 -30.89 -22.12 20.76
N GLY A 214 -31.71 -21.13 21.11
CA GLY A 214 -32.50 -21.11 22.35
C GLY A 214 -33.60 -22.17 22.40
N MET A 215 -34.11 -22.61 21.24
CA MET A 215 -35.00 -23.76 21.13
C MET A 215 -34.25 -25.09 21.22
N LEU A 216 -32.95 -25.12 20.87
CA LEU A 216 -32.11 -26.32 20.86
C LEU A 216 -31.43 -26.61 22.19
N HIS A 217 -31.10 -25.58 22.97
CA HIS A 217 -30.44 -25.71 24.27
C HIS A 217 -30.91 -24.62 25.24
N SER A 218 -31.16 -24.99 26.49
CA SER A 218 -31.57 -24.04 27.53
C SER A 218 -30.46 -23.02 27.80
N GLY A 219 -30.79 -21.74 27.76
CA GLY A 219 -29.86 -20.65 28.02
C GLY A 219 -30.38 -19.32 27.50
N ALA A 220 -29.80 -18.23 28.02
CA ALA A 220 -30.05 -16.92 27.46
C ALA A 220 -29.36 -16.80 26.10
N VAL A 221 -30.01 -16.20 25.10
CA VAL A 221 -29.47 -16.14 23.74
C VAL A 221 -29.15 -14.71 23.32
N VAL A 222 -28.05 -14.55 22.59
CA VAL A 222 -27.67 -13.27 21.99
C VAL A 222 -27.17 -13.46 20.56
N ALA A 223 -27.38 -12.45 19.72
CA ALA A 223 -26.85 -12.39 18.36
C ALA A 223 -25.73 -11.35 18.28
N ALA A 224 -24.57 -11.77 17.78
CA ALA A 224 -23.38 -10.94 17.58
C ALA A 224 -23.39 -10.16 16.25
N LEU A 225 -24.40 -10.37 15.41
CA LEU A 225 -24.63 -9.78 14.09
C LEU A 225 -23.77 -10.32 12.94
N ASP A 226 -22.49 -10.58 13.19
CA ASP A 226 -21.55 -11.18 12.23
C ASP A 226 -20.39 -11.89 12.93
N ALA A 227 -19.73 -12.80 12.19
CA ALA A 227 -18.61 -13.59 12.66
C ALA A 227 -17.50 -12.77 13.35
N GLY A 228 -17.17 -11.61 12.80
CA GLY A 228 -16.11 -10.73 13.32
C GLY A 228 -16.43 -10.09 14.68
N ASN A 229 -17.69 -10.13 15.12
CA ASN A 229 -18.13 -9.58 16.40
C ASN A 229 -18.40 -10.66 17.46
N LEU A 230 -18.31 -11.96 17.12
CA LEU A 230 -18.47 -13.08 18.07
C LEU A 230 -17.51 -12.97 19.25
N LYS A 231 -16.21 -12.82 18.98
CA LYS A 231 -15.16 -12.74 20.02
C LYS A 231 -15.30 -11.52 20.94
N PRO A 232 -15.48 -10.28 20.43
CA PRO A 232 -15.75 -9.12 21.28
C PRO A 232 -16.96 -9.31 22.21
N VAL A 233 -18.06 -9.85 21.69
CA VAL A 233 -19.29 -10.11 22.48
C VAL A 233 -19.04 -11.20 23.52
N ALA A 234 -18.37 -12.29 23.15
CA ALA A 234 -18.04 -13.38 24.06
C ALA A 234 -17.17 -12.93 25.24
N LEU A 235 -16.14 -12.12 24.98
CA LEU A 235 -15.28 -11.55 26.02
C LEU A 235 -16.05 -10.60 26.94
N ALA A 236 -16.90 -9.74 26.37
CA ALA A 236 -17.71 -8.82 27.17
C ALA A 236 -18.64 -9.58 28.12
N LEU A 237 -19.35 -10.59 27.61
CA LEU A 237 -20.26 -11.43 28.40
C LEU A 237 -19.51 -12.27 29.44
N ARG A 238 -18.34 -12.82 29.12
CA ARG A 238 -17.49 -13.52 30.11
C ARG A 238 -17.09 -12.60 31.26
N GLY A 239 -16.72 -11.35 30.96
CA GLY A 239 -16.36 -10.37 31.98
C GLY A 239 -17.50 -10.05 32.94
N ARG A 240 -18.74 -9.92 32.44
CA ARG A 240 -19.92 -9.67 33.29
C ARG A 240 -20.44 -10.93 33.99
N TYR A 241 -20.35 -12.08 33.34
CA TYR A 241 -20.87 -13.36 33.84
C TYR A 241 -19.75 -14.41 33.91
N PRO A 242 -18.81 -14.30 34.87
CA PRO A 242 -17.63 -15.18 34.94
C PRO A 242 -17.99 -16.66 35.05
N LYS A 243 -19.10 -16.99 35.74
CA LYS A 243 -19.53 -18.37 36.02
C LYS A 243 -20.46 -18.97 34.97
N ALA A 244 -20.97 -18.18 34.02
CA ALA A 244 -21.92 -18.69 33.04
C ALA A 244 -21.23 -19.63 32.04
N LYS A 245 -21.89 -20.70 31.62
CA LYS A 245 -21.46 -21.51 30.48
C LYS A 245 -21.71 -20.72 29.20
N ILE A 246 -20.66 -20.31 28.49
CA ILE A 246 -20.79 -19.60 27.21
C ILE A 246 -20.65 -20.60 26.07
N ILE A 247 -21.63 -20.64 25.17
CA ILE A 247 -21.67 -21.50 23.98
C ILE A 247 -21.70 -20.60 22.75
N ILE A 248 -20.74 -20.78 21.83
CA ILE A 248 -20.74 -20.15 20.52
C ILE A 248 -21.44 -21.08 19.53
N ALA A 249 -22.65 -20.72 19.12
CA ALA A 249 -23.42 -21.39 18.09
C ALA A 249 -23.02 -20.81 16.72
N ALA A 250 -21.92 -21.31 16.16
CA ALA A 250 -21.31 -20.80 14.94
C ALA A 250 -21.96 -21.39 13.67
N ASP A 251 -21.83 -20.67 12.56
CA ASP A 251 -22.28 -21.14 11.25
C ASP A 251 -21.29 -22.17 10.68
N ASN A 252 -21.81 -23.21 10.04
CA ASN A 252 -21.00 -24.16 9.28
C ASN A 252 -20.83 -23.66 7.84
N ASP A 253 -19.78 -22.89 7.58
CA ASP A 253 -19.39 -22.44 6.24
C ASP A 253 -18.60 -23.55 5.51
N TYR A 254 -19.19 -24.75 5.39
CA TYR A 254 -18.53 -25.86 4.72
C TYR A 254 -18.24 -25.55 3.24
N HIS A 255 -17.06 -25.96 2.79
CA HIS A 255 -16.61 -25.95 1.41
C HIS A 255 -16.02 -27.31 1.06
N ALA A 256 -16.30 -27.83 -0.14
CA ALA A 256 -15.76 -29.11 -0.56
C ALA A 256 -14.22 -29.05 -0.68
N PRO A 257 -13.49 -30.15 -0.41
CA PRO A 257 -12.04 -30.19 -0.55
C PRO A 257 -11.60 -29.76 -1.95
N GLY A 258 -10.69 -28.78 -2.02
CA GLY A 258 -10.17 -28.24 -3.29
C GLY A 258 -10.92 -27.02 -3.84
N GLU A 259 -12.02 -26.58 -3.21
CA GLU A 259 -12.64 -25.30 -3.58
C GLU A 259 -11.67 -24.14 -3.31
N LEU A 260 -11.32 -23.41 -4.38
CA LEU A 260 -10.47 -22.23 -4.29
C LEU A 260 -11.31 -20.95 -4.18
N ASP A 261 -10.80 -19.96 -3.46
CA ASP A 261 -11.30 -18.61 -3.45
C ASP A 261 -10.88 -17.86 -4.75
N LYS A 262 -11.31 -16.60 -4.87
CA LYS A 262 -11.01 -15.75 -6.03
C LYS A 262 -9.51 -15.44 -6.20
N SER A 263 -8.68 -15.83 -5.25
CA SER A 263 -7.24 -15.63 -5.21
C SER A 263 -6.47 -16.95 -5.33
N GLY A 264 -7.15 -18.06 -5.64
CA GLY A 264 -6.52 -19.37 -5.84
C GLY A 264 -6.13 -20.08 -4.53
N LYS A 265 -6.62 -19.64 -3.37
CA LYS A 265 -6.37 -20.29 -2.08
C LYS A 265 -7.55 -21.20 -1.69
N PRO A 266 -7.33 -22.33 -1.00
CA PRO A 266 -8.42 -23.15 -0.49
C PRO A 266 -9.36 -22.34 0.40
N LYS A 267 -10.66 -22.36 0.13
CA LYS A 267 -11.66 -21.74 0.99
C LYS A 267 -11.65 -22.42 2.35
N GLN A 268 -11.73 -21.61 3.39
CA GLN A 268 -11.76 -22.07 4.78
C GLN A 268 -13.17 -21.90 5.36
N ASN A 269 -13.53 -22.77 6.31
CA ASN A 269 -14.78 -22.65 7.05
C ASN A 269 -14.68 -21.48 8.04
N THR A 270 -15.01 -20.29 7.56
CA THR A 270 -14.81 -19.02 8.28
C THR A 270 -15.67 -18.96 9.54
N GLY A 271 -16.94 -19.38 9.48
CA GLY A 271 -17.82 -19.50 10.64
C GLY A 271 -17.24 -20.39 11.73
N LYS A 272 -16.73 -21.58 11.38
CA LYS A 272 -16.05 -22.47 12.34
C LYS A 272 -14.81 -21.82 12.96
N ILE A 273 -13.94 -21.20 12.16
CA ILE A 273 -12.70 -20.57 12.66
C ILE A 273 -13.02 -19.44 13.64
N ASN A 274 -13.94 -18.54 13.29
CA ASN A 274 -14.33 -17.44 14.17
C ASN A 274 -15.03 -17.95 15.44
N GLY A 275 -15.84 -19.01 15.31
CA GLY A 275 -16.48 -19.68 16.43
C GLY A 275 -15.47 -20.29 17.41
N GLU A 276 -14.46 -21.00 16.89
CA GLU A 276 -13.35 -21.56 17.69
C GLU A 276 -12.55 -20.45 18.38
N GLU A 277 -12.24 -19.35 17.69
CA GLU A 277 -11.50 -18.23 18.27
C GLU A 277 -12.29 -17.53 19.38
N ALA A 278 -13.59 -17.32 19.17
CA ALA A 278 -14.47 -16.69 20.17
C ALA A 278 -14.65 -17.60 21.40
N ALA A 279 -14.88 -18.90 21.19
CA ALA A 279 -15.00 -19.88 22.27
C ALA A 279 -13.69 -20.01 23.05
N ALA A 280 -12.54 -20.01 22.37
CA ALA A 280 -11.23 -20.01 23.01
C ALA A 280 -11.03 -18.77 23.90
N ALA A 281 -11.28 -17.58 23.35
CA ALA A 281 -11.06 -16.32 24.04
C ALA A 281 -11.90 -16.16 25.31
N CYS A 282 -13.09 -16.78 25.37
CA CYS A 282 -13.96 -16.71 26.53
C CYS A 282 -13.94 -17.99 27.40
N GLY A 283 -13.05 -18.94 27.15
CA GLY A 283 -13.07 -20.24 27.86
C GLY A 283 -14.41 -20.96 27.72
N GLY A 284 -15.01 -20.87 26.54
CA GLY A 284 -16.35 -21.34 26.21
C GLY A 284 -16.39 -22.60 25.36
N TRP A 285 -17.60 -22.92 24.92
CA TRP A 285 -17.94 -24.09 24.11
C TRP A 285 -18.25 -23.66 22.68
N LEU A 286 -18.02 -24.56 21.72
CA LEU A 286 -18.45 -24.40 20.33
C LEU A 286 -19.55 -25.40 20.02
N ALA A 287 -20.60 -24.98 19.31
CA ALA A 287 -21.61 -25.83 18.70
C ALA A 287 -21.70 -25.51 17.21
N LEU A 288 -21.51 -26.52 16.36
CA LEU A 288 -21.51 -26.39 14.90
C LEU A 288 -22.54 -27.34 14.28
N PRO A 289 -23.39 -26.89 13.33
CA PRO A 289 -24.30 -27.77 12.61
C PRO A 289 -23.54 -28.90 11.91
N PRO A 290 -23.93 -30.17 12.07
CA PRO A 290 -23.19 -31.28 11.49
C PRO A 290 -23.42 -31.41 9.98
N GLY A 291 -22.43 -31.95 9.28
CA GLY A 291 -22.51 -32.31 7.87
C GLY A 291 -21.55 -31.53 6.97
N GLU A 292 -21.46 -32.00 5.73
CA GLU A 292 -20.67 -31.42 4.63
C GLU A 292 -21.51 -30.46 3.79
N VAL A 293 -22.25 -29.59 4.47
CA VAL A 293 -23.17 -28.64 3.84
C VAL A 293 -23.07 -27.30 4.55
N LYS A 294 -23.20 -26.23 3.78
CA LYS A 294 -23.30 -24.89 4.33
C LYS A 294 -24.62 -24.74 5.10
N ALA A 295 -24.56 -24.53 6.41
CA ALA A 295 -25.75 -24.41 7.24
C ALA A 295 -25.48 -23.61 8.53
N ASP A 296 -26.45 -22.80 8.93
CA ASP A 296 -26.57 -22.32 10.31
C ASP A 296 -27.49 -23.24 11.14
N TRP A 297 -27.58 -23.02 12.46
CA TRP A 297 -28.45 -23.83 13.32
C TRP A 297 -29.95 -23.68 13.02
N ASN A 298 -30.37 -22.56 12.44
CA ASN A 298 -31.75 -22.36 12.01
C ASN A 298 -32.05 -23.22 10.77
N ASP A 299 -31.15 -23.22 9.77
CA ASP A 299 -31.29 -23.99 8.54
C ASP A 299 -31.27 -25.50 8.85
N TYR A 300 -30.40 -25.94 9.77
CA TYR A 300 -30.37 -27.32 10.24
C TYR A 300 -31.67 -27.70 10.99
N HIS A 301 -32.18 -26.81 11.85
CA HIS A 301 -33.45 -27.00 12.55
C HIS A 301 -34.62 -27.17 11.58
N GLN A 302 -34.74 -26.31 10.56
CA GLN A 302 -35.80 -26.44 9.56
C GLN A 302 -35.70 -27.73 8.75
N LEU A 303 -34.47 -28.14 8.39
CA LEU A 303 -34.26 -29.32 7.56
C LEU A 303 -34.52 -30.64 8.31
N LYS A 304 -34.14 -30.72 9.59
CA LYS A 304 -34.15 -31.97 10.36
C LYS A 304 -35.25 -32.05 11.42
N GLY A 305 -35.91 -30.93 11.72
CA GLY A 305 -36.88 -30.81 12.80
C GLY A 305 -36.22 -30.62 14.18
N LEU A 306 -37.03 -30.17 15.14
CA LEU A 306 -36.57 -29.70 16.45
C LEU A 306 -35.82 -30.76 17.26
N GLU A 307 -36.36 -31.98 17.34
CA GLU A 307 -35.77 -33.04 18.19
C GLU A 307 -34.41 -33.52 17.66
N ALA A 308 -34.29 -33.69 16.33
CA ALA A 308 -33.01 -34.04 15.71
C ALA A 308 -31.99 -32.91 15.84
N ALA A 309 -32.43 -31.65 15.73
CA ALA A 309 -31.57 -30.48 15.91
C ALA A 309 -31.09 -30.34 17.36
N LYS A 310 -31.93 -30.61 18.38
CA LYS A 310 -31.53 -30.65 19.79
C LYS A 310 -30.46 -31.70 20.04
N ALA A 311 -30.67 -32.91 19.52
CA ALA A 311 -29.71 -34.00 19.64
C ALA A 311 -28.36 -33.65 18.97
N ALA A 312 -28.41 -33.09 17.75
CA ALA A 312 -27.24 -32.63 17.02
C ALA A 312 -26.50 -31.49 17.74
N PHE A 313 -27.21 -30.50 18.27
CA PHE A 313 -26.63 -29.39 19.03
C PHE A 313 -25.86 -29.93 20.23
N LYS A 314 -26.50 -30.79 21.04
CA LYS A 314 -25.87 -31.42 22.20
C LYS A 314 -24.64 -32.26 21.82
N ALA A 315 -24.72 -33.03 20.74
CA ALA A 315 -23.61 -33.87 20.27
C ALA A 315 -22.45 -33.04 19.69
N SER A 316 -22.73 -31.85 19.14
CA SER A 316 -21.73 -30.95 18.56
C SER A 316 -20.97 -30.09 19.58
N LEU A 317 -21.38 -30.11 20.85
CA LEU A 317 -20.79 -29.27 21.89
C LEU A 317 -19.36 -29.72 22.19
N ILE A 318 -18.39 -28.88 21.84
CA ILE A 318 -16.97 -29.08 22.12
C ILE A 318 -16.50 -28.01 23.09
N ASN A 319 -15.89 -28.40 24.21
CA ASN A 319 -15.25 -27.46 25.13
C ASN A 319 -13.94 -26.96 24.51
N ILE A 320 -14.00 -25.84 23.80
CA ILE A 320 -12.79 -25.23 23.22
C ILE A 320 -11.93 -24.62 24.34
N GLY A 321 -12.56 -24.09 25.41
CA GLY A 321 -11.86 -23.60 26.60
C GLY A 321 -10.88 -24.62 27.17
N GLU A 322 -11.27 -25.88 27.31
CA GLU A 322 -10.38 -26.96 27.78
C GLU A 322 -9.11 -27.12 26.94
N LYS A 323 -9.16 -26.88 25.62
CA LYS A 323 -7.99 -26.99 24.73
C LYS A 323 -6.95 -25.87 24.95
N TYR A 324 -7.38 -24.73 25.49
CA TYR A 324 -6.51 -23.60 25.86
C TYR A 324 -6.14 -23.63 27.34
N CYS A 325 -6.95 -24.27 28.19
CA CYS A 325 -6.63 -24.54 29.58
C CYS A 325 -5.77 -25.80 29.74
N THR A 326 -5.34 -26.48 28.67
CA THR A 326 -4.51 -27.69 28.79
C THR A 326 -3.22 -27.59 27.97
N LEU A 327 -2.12 -28.00 28.60
CA LEU A 327 -0.85 -28.25 27.90
C LEU A 327 -0.82 -29.68 27.32
N PRO A 328 0.04 -29.95 26.33
CA PRO A 328 0.29 -31.31 25.83
C PRO A 328 0.57 -32.28 26.99
N GLY A 329 -0.12 -33.44 26.96
CA GLY A 329 -0.10 -34.41 28.05
C GLY A 329 -1.24 -34.27 29.06
N GLY A 330 -2.22 -33.39 28.80
CA GLY A 330 -3.46 -33.28 29.59
C GLY A 330 -3.32 -32.47 30.88
N ILE A 331 -2.25 -31.68 31.02
CA ILE A 331 -2.01 -30.87 32.21
C ILE A 331 -2.91 -29.64 32.15
N THR A 332 -3.85 -29.52 33.10
CA THR A 332 -4.74 -28.37 33.20
C THR A 332 -4.03 -27.17 33.83
N LEU A 333 -4.19 -26.01 33.22
CA LEU A 333 -3.73 -24.69 33.66
C LEU A 333 -4.83 -24.01 34.46
N SER A 334 -4.46 -23.37 35.57
CA SER A 334 -5.34 -22.46 36.30
C SER A 334 -5.52 -21.13 35.57
N ASP A 335 -6.58 -20.38 35.92
CA ASP A 335 -6.84 -19.06 35.33
C ASP A 335 -5.67 -18.09 35.53
N SER A 336 -5.02 -18.13 36.69
CA SER A 336 -3.83 -17.31 36.99
C SER A 336 -2.62 -17.69 36.12
N GLU A 337 -2.45 -18.98 35.82
CA GLU A 337 -1.37 -19.43 34.92
C GLU A 337 -1.64 -19.01 33.47
N ILE A 338 -2.89 -19.06 33.03
CA ILE A 338 -3.30 -18.57 31.71
C ILE A 338 -3.04 -17.06 31.61
N GLU A 339 -3.41 -16.28 32.62
CA GLU A 339 -3.15 -14.83 32.64
C GLU A 339 -1.65 -14.51 32.53
N GLU A 340 -0.79 -15.27 33.21
CA GLU A 340 0.67 -15.16 33.07
C GLU A 340 1.16 -15.48 31.65
N LEU A 341 0.61 -16.52 31.01
CA LEU A 341 0.93 -16.84 29.61
C LEU A 341 0.42 -15.79 28.61
N GLU A 342 -0.71 -15.16 28.89
CA GLU A 342 -1.23 -14.04 28.10
C GLU A 342 -0.36 -12.78 28.21
N LYS A 343 0.27 -12.53 29.38
CA LYS A 343 1.27 -11.46 29.52
C LYS A 343 2.44 -11.70 28.56
N LEU A 344 2.89 -12.95 28.39
CA LEU A 344 3.93 -13.30 27.42
C LEU A 344 3.50 -13.04 25.97
N ASN A 345 2.22 -13.26 25.61
CA ASN A 345 1.70 -12.95 24.26
C ASN A 345 1.82 -11.46 23.88
N LYS A 346 1.83 -10.56 24.86
CA LYS A 346 1.98 -9.11 24.63
C LYS A 346 3.42 -8.71 24.30
N ILE A 347 4.39 -9.55 24.68
CA ILE A 347 5.83 -9.24 24.60
C ILE A 347 6.52 -10.07 23.50
N TYR A 348 6.09 -11.32 23.35
CA TYR A 348 6.72 -12.31 22.49
C TYR A 348 5.75 -12.83 21.44
N THR A 349 6.25 -13.02 20.23
CA THR A 349 5.54 -13.70 19.15
C THR A 349 6.41 -14.80 18.58
N HIS A 350 5.86 -16.01 18.51
CA HIS A 350 6.52 -17.17 17.93
C HIS A 350 6.47 -17.07 16.40
N THR A 351 7.62 -16.99 15.74
CA THR A 351 7.71 -16.76 14.28
C THR A 351 8.91 -17.47 13.64
N GLN A 352 9.05 -17.33 12.32
CA GLN A 352 10.14 -17.88 11.53
C GLN A 352 11.06 -16.76 11.01
N LEU A 353 12.37 -16.97 11.11
CA LEU A 353 13.39 -16.12 10.50
C LEU A 353 14.25 -17.01 9.60
N GLY A 354 13.95 -17.01 8.30
CA GLY A 354 14.43 -18.06 7.38
C GLY A 354 13.92 -19.42 7.84
N GLU A 355 14.82 -20.41 7.92
CA GLU A 355 14.49 -21.76 8.40
C GLU A 355 14.49 -21.88 9.93
N THR A 356 14.87 -20.82 10.65
CA THR A 356 15.00 -20.87 12.11
C THR A 356 13.74 -20.35 12.80
N THR A 357 13.22 -21.15 13.73
CA THR A 357 12.15 -20.74 14.63
C THR A 357 12.68 -19.83 15.75
N VAL A 358 12.05 -18.67 15.93
CA VAL A 358 12.46 -17.64 16.91
C VAL A 358 11.26 -17.03 17.63
N MET A 359 11.52 -16.43 18.80
CA MET A 359 10.59 -15.57 19.50
C MET A 359 10.99 -14.14 19.19
N ALA A 360 10.16 -13.46 18.41
CA ALA A 360 10.32 -12.05 18.11
C ALA A 360 9.80 -11.22 19.28
N THR A 361 10.57 -10.22 19.66
CA THR A 361 10.21 -9.22 20.66
C THR A 361 10.79 -7.87 20.27
N VAL A 362 10.34 -6.84 20.97
CA VAL A 362 10.80 -5.47 20.78
C VAL A 362 11.60 -5.08 22.01
N SER A 363 12.84 -4.61 21.79
CA SER A 363 13.73 -4.08 22.83
C SER A 363 14.03 -2.61 22.58
N PHE A 364 14.38 -1.90 23.66
CA PHE A 364 14.92 -0.55 23.59
C PHE A 364 16.44 -0.61 23.58
N ASP A 365 17.07 0.06 22.62
CA ASP A 365 18.51 0.30 22.62
C ASP A 365 18.86 1.50 23.52
N GLN A 366 20.13 1.65 23.91
CA GLN A 366 20.65 2.76 24.72
C GLN A 366 20.48 4.14 24.07
N VAL A 367 20.08 4.18 22.80
CA VAL A 367 19.83 5.40 22.01
C VAL A 367 18.32 5.63 21.78
N ASP A 368 17.47 5.08 22.66
CA ASP A 368 16.00 5.22 22.65
C ASP A 368 15.31 4.78 21.34
N LYS A 369 15.97 3.91 20.56
CA LYS A 369 15.40 3.34 19.35
C LYS A 369 14.80 1.98 19.63
N THR A 370 13.53 1.83 19.26
CA THR A 370 12.83 0.55 19.22
C THR A 370 13.52 -0.37 18.23
N THR A 371 13.98 -1.54 18.69
CA THR A 371 14.67 -2.53 17.85
C THR A 371 14.03 -3.90 18.00
N HIS A 372 13.98 -4.67 16.91
CA HIS A 372 13.51 -6.05 16.97
C HIS A 372 14.62 -6.99 17.42
N ARG A 373 14.32 -7.81 18.42
CA ARG A 373 15.18 -8.90 18.88
C ARG A 373 14.54 -10.24 18.55
N PHE A 374 15.34 -11.14 18.00
CA PHE A 374 14.93 -12.52 17.69
C PHE A 374 15.67 -13.49 18.58
N ILE A 375 14.93 -14.19 19.44
CA ILE A 375 15.49 -15.08 20.47
C ILE A 375 15.26 -16.53 20.03
N LYS A 376 16.30 -17.37 20.06
CA LYS A 376 16.16 -18.80 19.74
C LYS A 376 15.41 -19.54 20.85
N LYS A 377 14.84 -20.70 20.51
CA LYS A 377 14.00 -21.51 21.41
C LYS A 377 14.62 -21.81 22.77
N GLU A 378 15.87 -22.26 22.81
CA GLU A 378 16.52 -22.59 24.09
C GLU A 378 16.81 -21.33 24.92
N THR A 379 17.42 -20.32 24.31
CA THR A 379 17.69 -19.03 24.98
C THR A 379 16.42 -18.39 25.53
N PHE A 380 15.28 -18.55 24.85
CA PHE A 380 14.00 -18.04 25.34
C PHE A 380 13.55 -18.72 26.64
N LYS A 381 13.72 -20.05 26.76
CA LYS A 381 13.43 -20.76 28.01
C LYS A 381 14.36 -20.30 29.13
N ASP A 382 15.64 -20.06 28.79
CA ASP A 382 16.66 -19.63 29.75
C ASP A 382 16.31 -18.30 30.43
N LEU A 383 15.61 -17.39 29.72
CA LEU A 383 15.15 -16.12 30.29
C LEU A 383 14.25 -16.28 31.52
N PHE A 384 13.59 -17.43 31.66
CA PHE A 384 12.63 -17.69 32.73
C PHE A 384 13.12 -18.74 33.73
N LEU A 385 14.44 -19.05 33.77
CA LEU A 385 14.98 -20.05 34.70
C LEU A 385 14.78 -19.68 36.17
N HIS A 386 14.73 -18.38 36.47
CA HIS A 386 14.57 -17.85 37.83
C HIS A 386 13.13 -17.49 38.18
N GLU A 387 12.19 -17.63 37.23
CA GLU A 387 10.77 -17.33 37.47
C GLU A 387 10.01 -18.56 38.00
N GLU A 388 8.85 -18.31 38.58
CA GLU A 388 7.93 -19.36 39.02
C GLU A 388 7.50 -20.25 37.85
N LYS A 389 7.34 -21.55 38.15
CA LYS A 389 6.95 -22.55 37.16
C LYS A 389 5.46 -22.49 36.89
N ILE A 390 5.08 -22.65 35.63
CA ILE A 390 3.68 -22.85 35.21
C ILE A 390 3.48 -24.33 34.91
N ALA A 391 2.49 -24.97 35.53
CA ALA A 391 2.20 -26.38 35.35
C ALA A 391 3.45 -27.28 35.55
N LYS A 392 4.26 -26.97 36.57
CA LYS A 392 5.56 -27.61 36.89
C LYS A 392 6.65 -27.48 35.80
N LYS A 393 6.41 -26.67 34.77
CA LYS A 393 7.37 -26.38 33.69
C LYS A 393 7.96 -24.98 33.84
N ASN A 394 9.15 -24.79 33.29
CA ASN A 394 9.70 -23.45 33.07
C ASN A 394 8.68 -22.61 32.27
N LYS A 395 8.48 -21.35 32.66
CA LYS A 395 7.45 -20.46 32.10
C LYS A 395 7.54 -20.34 30.57
N GLY A 396 8.75 -20.17 30.03
CA GLY A 396 8.98 -20.11 28.59
C GLY A 396 8.65 -21.42 27.88
N ALA A 397 8.96 -22.56 28.50
CA ALA A 397 8.58 -23.88 27.97
C ALA A 397 7.06 -24.09 27.98
N ALA A 398 6.38 -23.71 29.08
CA ALA A 398 4.92 -23.76 29.17
C ALA A 398 4.25 -22.93 28.06
N TRP A 399 4.73 -21.70 27.84
CA TRP A 399 4.22 -20.83 26.77
C TRP A 399 4.41 -21.41 25.38
N LEU A 400 5.58 -22.00 25.08
CA LEU A 400 5.85 -22.61 23.77
C LEU A 400 4.91 -23.78 23.46
N GLU A 401 4.54 -24.55 24.47
CA GLU A 401 3.62 -25.69 24.34
C GLU A 401 2.15 -25.28 24.36
N TRP A 402 1.83 -24.12 24.94
CA TRP A 402 0.48 -23.62 25.06
C TRP A 402 -0.17 -23.34 23.69
N PRO A 403 -1.37 -23.87 23.40
CA PRO A 403 -2.08 -23.59 22.15
C PRO A 403 -2.48 -22.12 21.98
N GLY A 404 -2.65 -21.38 23.07
CA GLY A 404 -3.02 -19.96 23.06
C GLY A 404 -1.88 -18.97 22.80
N LYS A 405 -0.66 -19.44 22.56
CA LYS A 405 0.49 -18.55 22.32
C LYS A 405 0.33 -17.69 21.06
N SER A 406 0.85 -16.47 21.10
CA SER A 406 0.97 -15.59 19.95
C SER A 406 1.92 -16.20 18.92
N MET A 407 1.42 -16.43 17.71
CA MET A 407 2.16 -17.16 16.69
C MET A 407 1.90 -16.61 15.27
N LYS A 408 2.99 -16.39 14.54
CA LYS A 408 3.03 -15.85 13.18
C LYS A 408 4.03 -16.66 12.33
N LEU A 409 3.60 -17.83 11.85
CA LEU A 409 4.49 -18.79 11.15
C LEU A 409 4.80 -18.45 9.69
N GLY A 410 4.18 -17.41 9.12
CA GLY A 410 4.48 -16.89 7.78
C GLY A 410 5.80 -16.11 7.70
N GLY A 411 6.53 -16.01 8.80
CA GLY A 411 7.84 -15.36 8.89
C GLY A 411 7.76 -13.90 9.31
N VAL A 412 8.84 -13.16 9.02
CA VAL A 412 8.97 -11.73 9.34
C VAL A 412 8.89 -10.88 8.07
N GLY A 413 8.29 -9.70 8.17
CA GLY A 413 8.26 -8.76 7.06
C GLY A 413 8.05 -7.32 7.53
N PHE A 414 8.45 -6.36 6.70
CA PHE A 414 8.31 -4.95 7.01
C PHE A 414 7.14 -4.36 6.22
N TYR A 415 6.05 -4.04 6.92
CA TYR A 415 4.83 -3.47 6.36
C TYR A 415 4.50 -2.15 7.08
N PRO A 416 4.93 -1.00 6.54
CA PRO A 416 4.64 0.33 7.10
C PRO A 416 3.15 0.67 7.18
N ARG A 417 2.31 -0.09 6.47
CA ARG A 417 0.85 -0.13 6.62
C ARG A 417 0.42 -1.45 7.26
N PRO A 418 0.18 -1.48 8.58
CA PRO A 418 -0.17 -2.70 9.30
C PRO A 418 -1.36 -3.46 8.70
N GLU A 419 -2.32 -2.76 8.12
CA GLU A 419 -3.51 -3.34 7.47
C GLU A 419 -3.20 -4.17 6.21
N LYS A 420 -2.00 -4.00 5.62
CA LYS A 420 -1.53 -4.81 4.48
C LYS A 420 -0.68 -6.00 4.90
N CYS A 421 -0.33 -6.11 6.19
CA CYS A 421 0.46 -7.23 6.69
C CYS A 421 -0.41 -8.50 6.74
N PRO A 422 0.02 -9.63 6.14
CA PRO A 422 -0.70 -10.89 6.28
C PRO A 422 -0.82 -11.33 7.75
N ASP A 423 -1.96 -11.93 8.10
CA ASP A 423 -2.25 -12.34 9.49
C ASP A 423 -1.26 -13.36 10.05
N ASN A 424 -0.56 -14.11 9.22
CA ASN A 424 0.45 -15.08 9.67
C ASN A 424 1.87 -14.51 9.69
N VAL A 425 2.11 -13.23 9.35
CA VAL A 425 3.43 -12.61 9.31
C VAL A 425 3.65 -11.70 10.52
N TYR A 426 4.85 -11.75 11.10
CA TYR A 426 5.27 -10.80 12.14
C TYR A 426 5.76 -9.50 11.50
N ASN A 427 5.05 -8.41 11.76
CA ASN A 427 5.38 -7.11 11.18
C ASN A 427 6.53 -6.43 11.94
N LEU A 428 7.54 -5.98 11.21
CA LEU A 428 8.68 -5.22 11.72
C LEU A 428 8.36 -3.72 11.87
N PHE A 429 7.18 -3.27 11.45
CA PHE A 429 6.70 -1.92 11.71
C PHE A 429 5.82 -1.92 12.97
N THR A 430 6.25 -1.22 14.03
CA THR A 430 5.59 -1.14 15.34
C THR A 430 4.90 0.21 15.58
N GLY A 431 4.81 1.05 14.54
CA GLY A 431 4.24 2.39 14.62
C GLY A 431 5.29 3.50 14.48
N TRP A 432 4.82 4.73 14.36
CA TRP A 432 5.69 5.91 14.26
C TRP A 432 6.36 6.24 15.60
N GLY A 433 7.48 6.97 15.54
CA GLY A 433 8.23 7.40 16.74
C GLY A 433 7.50 8.45 17.58
N VAL A 434 6.45 9.06 17.04
CA VAL A 434 5.62 10.05 17.75
C VAL A 434 4.13 9.76 17.56
N THR A 435 3.33 10.14 18.54
CA THR A 435 1.86 10.20 18.40
C THR A 435 1.48 11.57 17.84
N PRO A 436 0.68 11.66 16.76
CA PRO A 436 0.30 12.95 16.18
C PRO A 436 -0.58 13.76 17.13
N VAL A 437 -0.23 15.04 17.31
CA VAL A 437 -0.97 16.00 18.16
C VAL A 437 -1.18 17.28 17.36
N LYS A 438 -2.37 17.88 17.42
CA LYS A 438 -2.60 19.18 16.77
C LYS A 438 -1.80 20.27 17.51
N GLY A 439 -1.05 21.07 16.77
CA GLY A 439 -0.32 22.21 17.33
C GLY A 439 0.27 23.10 16.24
N ASP A 440 1.05 24.09 16.67
CA ASP A 440 1.71 25.01 15.76
C ASP A 440 2.86 24.31 15.02
N VAL A 441 2.92 24.49 13.70
CA VAL A 441 3.97 23.98 12.81
C VAL A 441 4.66 25.10 12.02
N SER A 442 4.23 26.34 12.24
CA SER A 442 4.71 27.52 11.51
C SER A 442 6.23 27.68 11.57
N PRO A 443 6.94 27.46 12.70
CA PRO A 443 8.40 27.56 12.73
C PRO A 443 9.10 26.61 11.73
N TYR A 444 8.56 25.41 11.55
CA TYR A 444 9.12 24.43 10.62
C TYR A 444 8.74 24.74 9.17
N LEU A 445 7.48 25.07 8.90
CA LEU A 445 7.03 25.41 7.54
C LEU A 445 7.70 26.68 7.02
N GLU A 446 7.88 27.69 7.87
CA GLU A 446 8.61 28.90 7.53
C GLU A 446 10.07 28.61 7.24
N HIS A 447 10.71 27.72 8.02
CA HIS A 447 12.07 27.26 7.75
C HIS A 447 12.17 26.53 6.40
N LEU A 448 11.23 25.64 6.10
CA LEU A 448 11.17 24.98 4.79
C LEU A 448 11.04 25.99 3.65
N LYS A 449 10.12 26.95 3.79
CA LYS A 449 9.81 27.92 2.74
C LYS A 449 10.96 28.90 2.50
N THR A 450 11.41 29.57 3.56
CA THR A 450 12.33 30.71 3.45
C THR A 450 13.79 30.29 3.37
N VAL A 451 14.18 29.23 4.09
CA VAL A 451 15.56 28.75 4.13
C VAL A 451 15.74 27.64 3.12
N ILE A 452 15.07 26.50 3.29
CA ILE A 452 15.35 25.29 2.49
C ILE A 452 14.97 25.45 1.01
N CYS A 453 13.82 26.05 0.73
CA CYS A 453 13.33 26.30 -0.62
C CYS A 453 13.64 27.70 -1.15
N ASN A 454 14.33 28.54 -0.35
CA ASN A 454 14.70 29.91 -0.72
C ASN A 454 13.54 30.72 -1.36
N ASN A 455 12.36 30.65 -0.74
CA ASN A 455 11.10 31.28 -1.19
C ASN A 455 10.55 30.81 -2.55
N ASN A 456 11.08 29.72 -3.11
CA ASN A 456 10.52 29.10 -4.30
C ASN A 456 9.27 28.28 -3.95
N GLU A 457 8.09 28.79 -4.30
CA GLU A 457 6.80 28.18 -3.98
C GLU A 457 6.60 26.80 -4.64
N THR A 458 7.16 26.58 -5.83
CA THR A 458 7.05 25.31 -6.54
C THR A 458 7.82 24.21 -5.83
N THR A 459 9.06 24.47 -5.43
CA THR A 459 9.87 23.50 -4.69
C THR A 459 9.35 23.31 -3.26
N TYR A 460 8.86 24.37 -2.62
CA TYR A 460 8.22 24.31 -1.30
C TYR A 460 6.98 23.42 -1.30
N SER A 461 6.05 23.67 -2.23
CA SER A 461 4.81 22.88 -2.37
C SER A 461 5.13 21.40 -2.64
N TYR A 462 6.09 21.13 -3.52
CA TYR A 462 6.53 19.78 -3.81
C TYR A 462 7.17 19.11 -2.58
N LEU A 463 8.05 19.82 -1.85
CA LEU A 463 8.73 19.29 -0.67
C LEU A 463 7.71 18.94 0.44
N VAL A 464 6.74 19.81 0.71
CA VAL A 464 5.66 19.53 1.67
C VAL A 464 4.83 18.31 1.24
N GLY A 465 4.45 18.23 -0.05
CA GLY A 465 3.76 17.07 -0.60
C GLY A 465 4.57 15.77 -0.48
N TRP A 466 5.88 15.84 -0.69
CA TRP A 466 6.80 14.70 -0.56
C TRP A 466 6.92 14.22 0.90
N LEU A 467 6.99 15.15 1.86
CA LEU A 467 6.98 14.85 3.29
C LEU A 467 5.63 14.28 3.74
N ALA A 468 4.51 14.81 3.23
CA ALA A 468 3.18 14.29 3.50
C ALA A 468 2.99 12.87 2.95
N HIS A 469 3.47 12.62 1.72
CA HIS A 469 3.48 11.29 1.11
C HIS A 469 4.24 10.27 1.96
N MET A 470 5.33 10.66 2.63
CA MET A 470 6.09 9.78 3.52
C MET A 470 5.24 9.18 4.64
N VAL A 471 4.37 9.97 5.26
CA VAL A 471 3.58 9.53 6.41
C VAL A 471 2.22 8.97 6.01
N GLN A 472 1.64 9.48 4.92
CA GLN A 472 0.34 9.04 4.42
C GLN A 472 0.41 7.79 3.56
N ARG A 473 1.48 7.60 2.77
CA ARG A 473 1.69 6.44 1.88
C ARG A 473 3.09 5.85 2.07
N PRO A 474 3.42 5.39 3.30
CA PRO A 474 4.76 4.95 3.65
C PRO A 474 5.22 3.68 2.92
N ASP A 475 4.27 2.89 2.41
CA ASP A 475 4.48 1.67 1.62
C ASP A 475 4.61 1.91 0.11
N GLU A 476 4.52 3.17 -0.34
CA GLU A 476 4.83 3.56 -1.71
C GLU A 476 6.24 4.12 -1.80
N LYS A 477 7.07 3.55 -2.68
CA LYS A 477 8.41 4.06 -2.99
C LYS A 477 8.31 5.30 -3.89
N PRO A 478 8.73 6.49 -3.44
CA PRO A 478 8.90 7.62 -4.35
C PRO A 478 10.16 7.39 -5.21
N SER A 479 10.14 7.90 -6.44
CA SER A 479 11.29 7.83 -7.37
C SER A 479 12.16 9.09 -7.31
N VAL A 480 11.95 9.93 -6.29
CA VAL A 480 12.64 11.21 -6.09
C VAL A 480 13.33 11.24 -4.73
N ALA A 481 14.59 11.66 -4.73
CA ALA A 481 15.38 12.03 -3.57
C ALA A 481 15.52 13.56 -3.47
N ILE A 482 15.66 14.06 -2.25
CA ILE A 482 15.94 15.48 -1.99
C ILE A 482 17.45 15.67 -1.90
N VAL A 483 17.99 16.68 -2.57
CA VAL A 483 19.41 17.05 -2.54
C VAL A 483 19.52 18.49 -2.06
N MET A 484 20.27 18.74 -0.99
CA MET A 484 20.50 20.08 -0.46
C MET A 484 21.97 20.49 -0.67
N LYS A 485 22.21 21.44 -1.58
CA LYS A 485 23.51 22.06 -1.87
C LYS A 485 23.59 23.40 -1.14
N ALA A 486 24.42 23.52 -0.10
CA ALA A 486 24.63 24.82 0.57
C ALA A 486 25.85 24.82 1.47
N VAL A 487 26.25 26.01 1.91
CA VAL A 487 27.28 26.27 2.92
C VAL A 487 26.88 25.65 4.28
N GLN A 488 27.87 25.25 5.09
CA GLN A 488 27.65 24.77 6.46
C GLN A 488 26.84 25.78 7.29
N GLY A 489 25.94 25.30 8.14
CA GLY A 489 25.13 26.15 9.02
C GLY A 489 23.81 26.66 8.43
N SER A 490 23.45 26.27 7.21
CA SER A 490 22.20 26.62 6.51
C SER A 490 20.92 25.93 7.04
N GLY A 491 20.99 25.18 8.15
CA GLY A 491 19.80 24.55 8.76
C GLY A 491 19.37 23.20 8.18
N LYS A 492 20.16 22.55 7.31
CA LYS A 492 19.88 21.22 6.73
C LYS A 492 19.52 20.16 7.79
N GLY A 493 20.28 20.10 8.88
CA GLY A 493 19.99 19.19 10.00
C GLY A 493 18.69 19.54 10.72
N SER A 494 18.37 20.82 10.86
CA SER A 494 17.14 21.31 11.50
C SER A 494 15.89 20.92 10.72
N MET A 495 15.97 20.82 9.39
CA MET A 495 14.90 20.26 8.54
C MET A 495 14.68 18.76 8.81
N VAL A 496 15.76 17.99 9.00
CA VAL A 496 15.68 16.52 9.08
C VAL A 496 15.37 16.01 10.49
N ASN A 497 15.84 16.70 11.54
CA ASN A 497 15.72 16.24 12.92
C ASN A 497 14.27 15.90 13.35
N PRO A 498 13.24 16.73 13.09
CA PRO A 498 11.85 16.37 13.38
C PRO A 498 11.38 15.13 12.62
N LEU A 499 11.84 14.94 11.37
CA LEU A 499 11.48 13.78 10.55
C LEU A 499 12.08 12.49 11.09
N LEU A 500 13.30 12.54 11.63
CA LEU A 500 13.93 11.40 12.33
C LEU A 500 13.19 11.06 13.63
N LYS A 501 12.70 12.07 14.37
CA LYS A 501 11.81 11.83 15.54
C LYS A 501 10.49 11.16 15.10
N ILE A 502 9.87 11.62 14.02
CA ILE A 502 8.63 11.02 13.46
C ILE A 502 8.85 9.56 13.04
N THR A 503 9.92 9.31 12.30
CA THR A 503 10.21 7.98 11.73
C THR A 503 10.80 7.01 12.75
N GLY A 504 11.38 7.50 13.85
CA GLY A 504 11.90 6.70 14.95
C GLY A 504 12.92 5.66 14.46
N ALA A 505 12.66 4.39 14.74
CA ALA A 505 13.49 3.25 14.31
C ALA A 505 13.58 3.09 12.77
N TYR A 506 12.64 3.68 12.04
CA TYR A 506 12.53 3.60 10.58
C TYR A 506 13.21 4.77 9.87
N GLY A 507 13.79 5.70 10.63
CA GLY A 507 14.66 6.78 10.16
C GLY A 507 16.12 6.55 10.55
N ILE A 508 17.03 6.85 9.64
CA ILE A 508 18.47 6.78 9.93
C ILE A 508 19.22 7.93 9.29
N SER A 509 20.29 8.36 9.95
CA SER A 509 21.22 9.38 9.49
C SER A 509 22.62 8.78 9.39
N PHE A 510 23.35 9.11 8.32
CA PHE A 510 24.74 8.73 8.11
C PHE A 510 25.57 9.95 7.69
N SER A 511 26.86 9.96 8.01
CA SER A 511 27.84 10.81 7.32
C SER A 511 28.44 10.01 6.16
N GLY A 512 28.43 10.62 4.97
CA GLY A 512 28.91 10.04 3.72
C GLY A 512 28.04 8.93 3.12
N ILE A 513 28.35 8.57 1.87
CA ILE A 513 27.55 7.63 1.07
C ILE A 513 28.02 6.16 1.15
N SER A 514 29.28 5.93 1.53
CA SER A 514 29.92 4.61 1.52
C SER A 514 29.23 3.58 2.42
N ASN A 515 28.59 4.03 3.49
CA ASN A 515 27.81 3.21 4.41
C ASN A 515 26.52 2.65 3.79
N ILE A 516 26.04 3.24 2.69
CA ILE A 516 24.81 2.86 1.99
C ILE A 516 25.13 2.14 0.68
N THR A 517 26.15 2.59 -0.08
CA THR A 517 26.54 1.97 -1.36
C THR A 517 27.52 0.80 -1.21
N GLY A 518 28.01 0.55 0.01
CA GLY A 518 28.87 -0.58 0.35
C GLY A 518 28.24 -1.95 0.10
N LYS A 519 29.05 -3.01 0.18
CA LYS A 519 28.59 -4.39 -0.01
C LYS A 519 27.62 -4.84 1.10
N PHE A 520 27.74 -4.29 2.31
CA PHE A 520 26.86 -4.60 3.43
C PHE A 520 25.91 -3.43 3.69
N ASN A 521 24.63 -3.59 3.31
CA ASN A 521 23.62 -2.53 3.36
C ASN A 521 22.51 -2.78 4.38
N ALA A 522 22.72 -3.68 5.34
CA ALA A 522 21.75 -4.03 6.38
C ALA A 522 21.16 -2.82 7.14
N PRO A 523 21.91 -1.74 7.45
CA PRO A 523 21.35 -0.55 8.12
C PRO A 523 20.28 0.19 7.31
N ALA A 524 20.34 0.10 5.97
CA ALA A 524 19.42 0.78 5.05
C ALA A 524 18.11 0.01 4.81
N VAL A 525 18.02 -1.24 5.29
CA VAL A 525 16.82 -2.08 5.15
C VAL A 525 15.81 -1.76 6.25
N ASN A 526 14.53 -1.95 5.93
CA ASN A 526 13.39 -1.66 6.79
C ASN A 526 13.39 -0.20 7.26
N LYS A 527 13.66 0.72 6.34
CA LYS A 527 13.64 2.17 6.57
C LYS A 527 12.57 2.81 5.69
N VAL A 528 12.03 3.91 6.20
CA VAL A 528 11.14 4.82 5.48
C VAL A 528 11.90 6.10 5.11
N LEU A 529 12.87 6.52 5.93
CA LEU A 529 13.70 7.70 5.68
C LEU A 529 15.18 7.40 5.91
N ILE A 530 16.01 7.80 4.95
CA ILE A 530 17.46 7.75 5.01
C ILE A 530 17.98 9.15 4.72
N PHE A 531 18.67 9.73 5.70
CA PHE A 531 19.42 10.97 5.54
C PHE A 531 20.90 10.65 5.44
N ALA A 532 21.57 11.20 4.44
CA ALA A 532 23.02 11.14 4.34
C ALA A 532 23.56 12.57 4.25
N ASP A 533 24.36 12.93 5.25
CA ASP A 533 25.06 14.20 5.33
C ASP A 533 26.46 14.08 4.72
N GLU A 534 27.06 15.20 4.33
CA GLU A 534 28.42 15.27 3.76
C GLU A 534 28.63 14.33 2.55
N VAL A 535 27.65 14.26 1.66
CA VAL A 535 27.70 13.35 0.50
C VAL A 535 28.62 13.90 -0.59
N GLU A 536 29.63 13.11 -0.95
CA GLU A 536 30.49 13.35 -2.11
C GLU A 536 30.48 12.13 -3.03
N ILE A 537 30.12 12.34 -4.30
CA ILE A 537 30.16 11.27 -5.31
C ILE A 537 31.50 11.33 -6.06
N LYS A 538 32.39 10.40 -5.72
CA LYS A 538 33.74 10.33 -6.31
C LYS A 538 33.81 9.55 -7.62
N ASN A 539 32.86 8.64 -7.88
CA ASN A 539 32.90 7.75 -9.05
C ASN A 539 31.49 7.43 -9.60
N ASP A 540 31.42 6.96 -10.86
CA ASP A 540 30.16 6.62 -11.53
C ASP A 540 29.45 5.39 -10.94
N ARG A 541 30.20 4.49 -10.30
CA ARG A 541 29.63 3.28 -9.70
C ARG A 541 28.71 3.64 -8.53
N ASP A 542 29.14 4.54 -7.66
CA ASP A 542 28.35 5.02 -6.53
C ASP A 542 27.14 5.84 -6.99
N ALA A 543 27.31 6.67 -8.02
CA ALA A 543 26.21 7.41 -8.64
C ALA A 543 25.12 6.46 -9.17
N ASN A 544 25.51 5.41 -9.90
CA ASN A 544 24.58 4.43 -10.45
C ASN A 544 23.88 3.61 -9.37
N LYS A 545 24.60 3.18 -8.33
CA LYS A 545 23.98 2.49 -7.19
C LYS A 545 22.96 3.36 -6.48
N MET A 546 23.28 4.63 -6.23
CA MET A 546 22.36 5.57 -5.59
C MET A 546 21.08 5.72 -6.42
N LYS A 547 21.23 5.92 -7.73
CA LYS A 547 20.12 5.99 -8.68
C LYS A 547 19.20 4.78 -8.60
N THR A 548 19.76 3.57 -8.53
CA THR A 548 19.00 2.33 -8.33
C THR A 548 18.27 2.32 -6.98
N MET A 549 18.93 2.67 -5.88
CA MET A 549 18.26 2.69 -4.56
C MET A 549 17.13 3.70 -4.47
N ILE A 550 17.24 4.83 -5.18
CA ILE A 550 16.20 5.86 -5.24
C ILE A 550 14.99 5.38 -6.05
N SER A 551 15.19 4.71 -7.19
CA SER A 551 14.08 4.33 -8.08
C SER A 551 13.47 2.97 -7.79
N GLU A 552 14.29 1.99 -7.39
CA GLU A 552 13.85 0.60 -7.39
C GLU A 552 13.06 0.24 -6.11
N PRO A 553 11.90 -0.44 -6.27
CA PRO A 553 11.07 -0.87 -5.14
C PRO A 553 11.62 -2.11 -4.41
N VAL A 554 12.72 -2.69 -4.90
CA VAL A 554 13.37 -3.88 -4.34
C VAL A 554 14.87 -3.62 -4.20
N LEU A 555 15.44 -4.00 -3.05
CA LEU A 555 16.87 -3.96 -2.80
C LEU A 555 17.40 -5.39 -2.62
N THR A 556 18.62 -5.61 -3.10
CA THR A 556 19.40 -6.79 -2.73
C THR A 556 20.07 -6.54 -1.39
N LEU A 557 19.66 -7.28 -0.37
CA LEU A 557 20.23 -7.27 0.96
C LEU A 557 21.37 -8.29 1.04
N GLU A 558 22.58 -7.78 1.27
CA GLU A 558 23.78 -8.59 1.51
C GLU A 558 24.22 -8.40 2.97
N LYS A 559 24.19 -9.48 3.76
CA LYS A 559 24.69 -9.49 5.15
C LYS A 559 26.03 -10.23 5.20
N LYS A 560 26.88 -9.89 6.16
CA LYS A 560 28.17 -10.55 6.34
C LYS A 560 27.94 -12.03 6.68
N GLY A 561 28.41 -12.92 5.79
CA GLY A 561 28.32 -14.36 5.97
C GLY A 561 26.92 -14.97 5.74
N VAL A 562 26.03 -14.27 5.03
CA VAL A 562 24.69 -14.78 4.65
C VAL A 562 24.44 -14.49 3.17
N ASP A 563 23.72 -15.38 2.50
CA ASP A 563 23.35 -15.21 1.09
C ASP A 563 22.51 -13.95 0.86
N ALA A 564 22.67 -13.41 -0.35
CA ALA A 564 21.93 -12.23 -0.79
C ALA A 564 20.43 -12.55 -0.89
N GLN A 565 19.59 -11.65 -0.37
CA GLN A 565 18.14 -11.80 -0.42
C GLN A 565 17.47 -10.54 -0.97
N SER A 566 16.37 -10.68 -1.70
CA SER A 566 15.59 -9.54 -2.18
C SER A 566 14.63 -9.06 -1.10
N VAL A 567 14.66 -7.77 -0.79
CA VAL A 567 13.78 -7.13 0.21
C VAL A 567 13.07 -5.92 -0.39
N PRO A 568 11.83 -5.63 0.03
CA PRO A 568 11.13 -4.43 -0.41
C PRO A 568 11.84 -3.16 0.07
N ASN A 569 11.78 -2.12 -0.75
CA ASN A 569 12.36 -0.82 -0.51
C ASN A 569 11.25 0.23 -0.39
N PHE A 570 11.13 0.84 0.78
CA PHE A 570 10.21 1.94 1.04
C PHE A 570 10.95 3.24 1.38
N SER A 571 12.28 3.22 1.28
CA SER A 571 13.15 4.28 1.75
C SER A 571 13.04 5.54 0.88
N ARG A 572 12.92 6.68 1.54
CA ARG A 572 13.11 8.02 0.99
C ARG A 572 14.52 8.50 1.31
N PHE A 573 15.10 9.25 0.39
CA PHE A 573 16.48 9.72 0.52
C PHE A 573 16.54 11.24 0.57
N ILE A 574 17.26 11.74 1.56
CA ILE A 574 17.67 13.15 1.65
C ILE A 574 19.21 13.15 1.67
N PHE A 575 19.81 13.88 0.74
CA PHE A 575 21.25 14.05 0.65
C PHE A 575 21.60 15.50 0.96
N ALA A 576 22.48 15.73 1.93
CA ALA A 576 23.08 17.02 2.19
C ALA A 576 24.55 16.99 1.78
N SER A 577 25.03 18.06 1.17
CA SER A 577 26.45 18.23 0.88
C SER A 577 26.84 19.69 0.83
N ASN A 578 28.11 19.94 1.12
CA ASN A 578 28.75 21.26 1.04
C ASN A 578 29.61 21.40 -0.23
N SER A 579 29.64 20.37 -1.08
CA SER A 579 30.34 20.37 -2.36
C SER A 579 29.37 20.71 -3.49
N ASP A 580 29.89 21.33 -4.55
CA ASP A 580 29.15 21.50 -5.80
C ASP A 580 28.98 20.20 -6.58
N ARG A 581 29.56 19.07 -6.14
CA ARG A 581 29.53 17.77 -6.82
C ARG A 581 28.77 16.72 -6.04
N VAL A 582 27.48 16.96 -5.82
CA VAL A 582 26.63 16.08 -4.98
C VAL A 582 26.00 14.95 -5.78
N ILE A 583 25.68 15.20 -7.05
CA ILE A 583 25.03 14.24 -7.96
C ILE A 583 25.69 14.27 -9.33
N ARG A 584 25.60 13.15 -10.07
CA ARG A 584 25.92 13.10 -11.51
C ARG A 584 24.62 13.07 -12.29
N ALA A 585 24.08 14.24 -12.62
CA ALA A 585 22.83 14.40 -13.34
C ALA A 585 23.06 14.43 -14.85
N GLY A 586 22.41 13.53 -15.59
CA GLY A 586 22.37 13.65 -17.05
C GLY A 586 21.18 14.50 -17.51
N ILE A 587 21.11 14.81 -18.80
CA ILE A 587 20.05 15.64 -19.43
C ILE A 587 18.61 15.20 -19.12
N ARG A 588 18.40 13.92 -18.78
CA ARG A 588 17.06 13.36 -18.47
C ARG A 588 16.87 13.02 -17.00
N GLU A 589 17.69 13.59 -16.13
CA GLU A 589 17.63 13.29 -14.71
C GLU A 589 16.32 13.83 -14.10
N ARG A 590 15.61 12.94 -13.40
CA ARG A 590 14.27 13.20 -12.83
C ARG A 590 14.13 12.73 -11.39
N ARG A 591 15.17 12.10 -10.84
CA ARG A 591 15.17 11.45 -9.52
C ARG A 591 15.62 12.36 -8.39
N TYR A 592 15.94 13.62 -8.68
CA TYR A 592 16.42 14.56 -7.68
C TYR A 592 15.58 15.82 -7.70
N LEU A 593 15.14 16.25 -6.52
CA LEU A 593 14.81 17.64 -6.26
C LEU A 593 16.08 18.29 -5.69
N VAL A 594 16.74 19.14 -6.49
CA VAL A 594 17.94 19.85 -6.05
C VAL A 594 17.53 21.20 -5.48
N LEU A 595 17.81 21.40 -4.20
CA LEU A 595 17.52 22.59 -3.42
C LEU A 595 18.83 23.30 -3.07
N GLU A 596 18.79 24.62 -3.09
CA GLU A 596 19.88 25.49 -2.66
C GLU A 596 19.40 26.31 -1.45
N PRO A 597 19.49 25.75 -0.23
CA PRO A 597 19.09 26.46 0.98
C PRO A 597 19.79 27.82 1.11
N SER A 598 19.02 28.84 1.47
CA SER A 598 19.53 30.19 1.74
C SER A 598 20.45 30.20 2.98
N ASP A 599 21.47 31.04 2.93
CA ASP A 599 22.36 31.35 4.06
C ASP A 599 21.87 32.56 4.88
N LYS A 600 20.67 33.09 4.59
CA LYS A 600 20.11 34.30 5.24
C LYS A 600 20.15 34.26 6.77
N HIS A 601 19.80 33.12 7.36
CA HIS A 601 19.80 32.91 8.81
C HIS A 601 21.03 32.12 9.28
N ALA A 602 22.04 31.92 8.43
CA ALA A 602 23.26 31.25 8.84
C ALA A 602 23.90 32.03 10.00
N GLN A 603 24.28 31.31 11.05
CA GLN A 603 24.84 31.88 12.29
C GLN A 603 23.86 32.71 13.16
N GLU A 604 22.58 32.83 12.79
CA GLU A 604 21.56 33.46 13.65
C GLU A 604 21.09 32.50 14.75
N LYS A 605 21.69 32.61 15.93
CA LYS A 605 21.43 31.70 17.05
C LYS A 605 19.97 31.75 17.51
N GLU A 606 19.39 32.94 17.64
CA GLU A 606 18.03 33.13 18.14
C GLU A 606 16.98 32.45 17.25
N TYR A 607 17.20 32.48 15.93
CA TYR A 607 16.35 31.81 14.95
C TYR A 607 16.36 30.29 15.14
N PHE A 608 17.55 29.70 15.22
CA PHE A 608 17.69 28.25 15.40
C PHE A 608 17.27 27.78 16.79
N ASP A 609 17.53 28.58 17.85
CA ASP A 609 17.07 28.29 19.20
C ASP A 609 15.53 28.21 19.27
N ALA A 610 14.82 29.07 18.54
CA ALA A 610 13.36 29.01 18.44
C ALA A 610 12.88 27.72 17.75
N LEU A 611 13.55 27.32 16.67
CA LEU A 611 13.22 26.09 15.94
C LEU A 611 13.52 24.83 16.76
N TYR A 612 14.65 24.79 17.48
CA TYR A 612 14.99 23.70 18.39
C TYR A 612 14.02 23.63 19.56
N LYS A 613 13.72 24.76 20.18
CA LYS A 613 12.71 24.85 21.25
C LYS A 613 11.35 24.35 20.76
N TRP A 614 10.94 24.68 19.54
CA TRP A 614 9.72 24.14 18.95
C TRP A 614 9.80 22.61 18.80
N ASN A 615 10.89 22.08 18.27
CA ASN A 615 11.08 20.64 18.06
C ASN A 615 11.15 19.84 19.37
N ASP A 616 11.68 20.44 20.44
CA ASP A 616 11.74 19.84 21.76
C ASP A 616 10.40 19.92 22.50
N ASN A 617 9.57 20.92 22.18
CA ASN A 617 8.20 21.05 22.67
C ASN A 617 7.17 20.39 21.73
N ASN A 618 7.32 19.08 21.49
CA ASN A 618 6.42 18.27 20.66
C ASN A 618 6.32 18.69 19.17
N GLY A 619 7.25 19.49 18.64
CA GLY A 619 7.21 19.94 17.24
C GLY A 619 7.10 18.79 16.22
N ALA A 620 7.79 17.67 16.44
CA ALA A 620 7.67 16.48 15.60
C ALA A 620 6.24 15.86 15.59
N ALA A 621 5.54 15.86 16.74
CA ALA A 621 4.16 15.40 16.84
C ALA A 621 3.17 16.35 16.14
N HIS A 622 3.40 17.66 16.27
CA HIS A 622 2.64 18.69 15.52
C HIS A 622 2.84 18.55 14.02
N LEU A 623 4.09 18.36 13.58
CA LEU A 623 4.44 18.15 12.19
C LEU A 623 3.80 16.87 11.65
N MET A 624 3.84 15.76 12.39
CA MET A 624 3.16 14.52 11.99
C MET A 624 1.66 14.74 11.80
N HIS A 625 1.00 15.43 12.73
CA HIS A 625 -0.42 15.76 12.59
C HIS A 625 -0.69 16.60 11.35
N TYR A 626 0.11 17.65 11.09
CA TYR A 626 -0.02 18.47 9.90
C TYR A 626 0.14 17.65 8.62
N LEU A 627 1.23 16.89 8.50
CA LEU A 627 1.55 16.09 7.32
C LEU A 627 0.49 15.03 7.00
N LEU A 628 -0.19 14.47 8.00
CA LEU A 628 -1.31 13.53 7.80
C LEU A 628 -2.55 14.19 7.16
N HIS A 629 -2.69 15.51 7.22
CA HIS A 629 -3.85 16.27 6.73
C HIS A 629 -3.56 17.11 5.49
N VAL A 630 -2.31 17.14 5.01
CA VAL A 630 -1.96 17.79 3.73
C VAL A 630 -2.66 17.05 2.59
N ASP A 631 -3.33 17.78 1.70
CA ASP A 631 -3.91 17.20 0.49
C ASP A 631 -2.79 16.82 -0.49
N ILE A 632 -2.71 15.52 -0.80
CA ILE A 632 -1.75 14.94 -1.74
C ILE A 632 -2.47 14.21 -2.89
N THR A 633 -3.72 14.56 -3.18
CA THR A 633 -4.54 13.90 -4.21
C THR A 633 -3.85 13.97 -5.58
N ASP A 634 -3.35 15.15 -5.94
CA ASP A 634 -2.68 15.42 -7.23
C ASP A 634 -1.14 15.40 -7.14
N PHE A 635 -0.59 15.00 -5.99
CA PHE A 635 0.85 14.97 -5.79
C PHE A 635 1.50 13.77 -6.51
N ASP A 636 2.49 14.04 -7.38
CA ASP A 636 3.29 13.00 -8.04
C ASP A 636 4.63 12.77 -7.33
N PRO A 637 4.80 11.68 -6.57
CA PRO A 637 6.06 11.37 -5.87
C PRO A 637 7.20 10.91 -6.79
N ARG A 638 6.98 10.84 -8.11
CA ARG A 638 7.95 10.35 -9.11
C ARG A 638 8.50 11.45 -10.01
N ARG A 639 8.00 12.68 -9.90
CA ARG A 639 8.36 13.78 -10.79
C ARG A 639 8.61 15.05 -10.00
N ALA A 640 9.88 15.31 -9.68
CA ALA A 640 10.30 16.58 -9.09
C ALA A 640 10.17 17.72 -10.11
N PRO A 641 9.90 18.96 -9.66
CA PRO A 641 10.14 20.14 -10.49
C PRO A 641 11.63 20.24 -10.85
N VAL A 642 11.90 20.70 -12.07
CA VAL A 642 13.27 21.00 -12.52
C VAL A 642 13.66 22.34 -11.90
N THR A 643 14.77 22.36 -11.16
CA THR A 643 15.30 23.56 -10.51
C THR A 643 16.53 24.07 -11.25
N ASP A 644 16.82 25.36 -11.11
CA ASP A 644 18.02 25.96 -11.71
C ASP A 644 19.30 25.25 -11.25
N ALA A 645 19.35 24.88 -9.97
CA ALA A 645 20.41 24.07 -9.39
C ALA A 645 20.58 22.71 -10.09
N LEU A 646 19.48 22.05 -10.46
CA LEU A 646 19.51 20.79 -11.22
C LEU A 646 19.98 21.02 -12.66
N ILE A 647 19.54 22.11 -13.30
CA ILE A 647 19.97 22.48 -14.66
C ILE A 647 21.48 22.74 -14.68
N ASN A 648 22.01 23.51 -13.72
CA ASN A 648 23.44 23.78 -13.58
C ASN A 648 24.27 22.48 -13.39
N GLU A 649 23.73 21.52 -12.65
CA GLU A 649 24.32 20.18 -12.52
C GLU A 649 24.30 19.41 -13.84
N MET A 650 23.20 19.46 -14.59
CA MET A 650 23.12 18.82 -15.91
C MET A 650 24.11 19.45 -16.89
N LEU A 651 24.25 20.77 -16.89
CA LEU A 651 25.19 21.51 -17.74
C LEU A 651 26.64 21.10 -17.46
N SER A 652 26.99 20.91 -16.19
CA SER A 652 28.32 20.45 -15.75
C SER A 652 28.61 18.99 -16.12
N ASN A 653 27.59 18.20 -16.48
CA ASN A 653 27.67 16.77 -16.78
C ASN A 653 27.16 16.45 -18.20
N LEU A 654 27.14 17.43 -19.12
CA LEU A 654 26.65 17.21 -20.47
C LEU A 654 27.46 16.12 -21.18
N PRO A 655 26.81 15.20 -21.91
CA PRO A 655 27.51 14.29 -22.79
C PRO A 655 28.28 15.06 -23.89
N PRO A 656 29.28 14.44 -24.52
CA PRO A 656 30.27 15.17 -25.31
C PRO A 656 29.70 16.00 -26.47
N VAL A 657 28.68 15.49 -27.16
CA VAL A 657 28.03 16.17 -28.30
C VAL A 657 27.23 17.37 -27.82
N GLU A 658 26.42 17.20 -26.78
CA GLU A 658 25.62 18.27 -26.20
C GLU A 658 26.50 19.33 -25.55
N GLY A 659 27.61 18.94 -24.90
CA GLY A 659 28.61 19.85 -24.36
C GLY A 659 29.31 20.67 -25.45
N PHE A 660 29.68 20.04 -26.57
CA PHE A 660 30.23 20.74 -27.73
C PHE A 660 29.22 21.76 -28.29
N VAL A 661 27.98 21.34 -28.57
CA VAL A 661 26.95 22.23 -29.12
C VAL A 661 26.62 23.37 -28.15
N TYR A 662 26.50 23.07 -26.85
CA TYR A 662 26.34 24.10 -25.82
C TYR A 662 27.48 25.12 -25.85
N SER A 663 28.73 24.64 -25.92
CA SER A 663 29.90 25.54 -26.00
C SER A 663 29.92 26.42 -27.24
N GLU A 664 29.36 25.95 -28.36
CA GLU A 664 29.19 26.78 -29.57
C GLU A 664 28.07 27.81 -29.37
N LEU A 665 26.94 27.41 -28.78
CA LEU A 665 25.79 28.30 -28.57
C LEU A 665 26.07 29.41 -27.54
N CYS A 666 27.01 29.20 -26.61
CA CYS A 666 27.48 30.20 -25.66
C CYS A 666 28.46 31.22 -26.25
N ARG A 667 28.92 31.05 -27.49
CA ARG A 667 29.79 32.03 -28.16
C ARG A 667 28.98 33.17 -28.75
N ASP A 668 29.61 34.33 -28.86
CA ASP A 668 29.07 35.50 -29.57
C ASP A 668 28.80 35.17 -31.05
N GLU A 669 29.71 34.40 -31.66
CA GLU A 669 29.58 33.87 -33.01
C GLU A 669 29.52 32.32 -32.99
N PRO A 670 28.33 31.73 -32.79
CA PRO A 670 28.17 30.27 -32.80
C PRO A 670 28.65 29.67 -34.12
N PHE A 671 29.34 28.52 -34.05
CA PHE A 671 29.87 27.83 -35.23
C PHE A 671 30.75 28.72 -36.12
N LYS A 672 31.56 29.59 -35.50
CA LYS A 672 32.46 30.54 -36.18
C LYS A 672 31.72 31.54 -37.09
N GLY A 673 30.46 31.87 -36.80
CA GLY A 673 29.65 32.82 -37.57
C GLY A 673 29.26 32.33 -38.98
N GLN A 674 29.39 31.04 -39.26
CA GLN A 674 29.08 30.49 -40.58
C GLN A 674 27.57 30.34 -40.79
N SER A 675 27.05 30.80 -41.93
CA SER A 675 25.64 30.56 -42.32
C SER A 675 25.40 29.15 -42.87
N THR A 676 26.46 28.39 -43.14
CA THR A 676 26.41 26.99 -43.55
C THR A 676 27.60 26.23 -42.98
N ILE A 677 27.32 25.15 -42.25
CA ILE A 677 28.33 24.26 -41.66
C ILE A 677 28.29 22.89 -42.34
N PHE A 678 29.45 22.24 -42.47
CA PHE A 678 29.56 20.92 -43.10
C PHE A 678 29.66 19.82 -42.06
N SER A 679 28.92 18.73 -42.26
CA SER A 679 28.88 17.62 -41.31
C SER A 679 30.24 17.01 -41.04
N THR A 680 31.14 16.96 -42.02
CA THR A 680 32.49 16.42 -41.85
C THR A 680 33.34 17.33 -40.97
N GLU A 681 33.40 18.63 -41.29
CA GLU A 681 34.18 19.62 -40.52
C GLU A 681 33.74 19.68 -39.06
N GLU A 682 32.43 19.76 -38.80
CA GLU A 682 31.92 19.82 -37.43
C GLU A 682 32.09 18.49 -36.68
N THR A 683 32.12 17.35 -37.39
CA THR A 683 32.48 16.07 -36.77
C THR A 683 33.94 16.10 -36.30
N ASP A 684 34.85 16.62 -37.13
CA ASP A 684 36.27 16.69 -36.79
C ASP A 684 36.51 17.66 -35.62
N ARG A 685 35.83 18.81 -35.60
CA ARG A 685 35.85 19.74 -34.46
C ARG A 685 35.32 19.11 -33.18
N LEU A 686 34.24 18.34 -33.25
CA LEU A 686 33.71 17.60 -32.12
C LEU A 686 34.71 16.53 -31.62
N ILE A 687 35.42 15.85 -32.52
CA ILE A 687 36.48 14.91 -32.12
C ILE A 687 37.62 15.64 -31.41
N SER A 688 38.07 16.79 -31.93
CA SER A 688 39.06 17.63 -31.25
C SER A 688 38.59 18.07 -29.86
N TYR A 689 37.33 18.52 -29.75
CA TYR A 689 36.72 18.89 -28.47
C TYR A 689 36.73 17.74 -27.44
N CYS A 690 36.50 16.50 -27.89
CA CYS A 690 36.57 15.30 -27.07
C CYS A 690 38.01 14.94 -26.67
N LEU A 691 38.96 15.02 -27.61
CA LEU A 691 40.38 14.72 -27.34
C LEU A 691 40.99 15.68 -26.32
N GLU A 692 40.65 16.97 -26.37
CA GLU A 692 41.06 17.97 -25.37
C GLU A 692 40.57 17.68 -23.96
N ARG A 693 39.58 16.78 -23.81
CA ARG A 693 38.94 16.42 -22.54
C ARG A 693 39.16 14.96 -22.14
N ASP A 694 40.10 14.28 -22.81
CA ASP A 694 40.39 12.85 -22.62
C ASP A 694 39.16 11.94 -22.82
N ILE A 695 38.28 12.29 -23.76
CA ILE A 695 37.08 11.52 -24.10
C ILE A 695 37.29 10.77 -25.42
N GLU A 696 37.24 9.44 -25.38
CA GLU A 696 37.26 8.63 -26.58
C GLU A 696 35.90 8.61 -27.30
N MET A 697 35.89 8.91 -28.60
CA MET A 697 34.70 8.82 -29.43
C MET A 697 35.07 8.47 -30.87
N SER A 698 34.33 7.53 -31.47
CA SER A 698 34.53 7.18 -32.88
C SER A 698 33.92 8.23 -33.82
N LEU A 699 34.56 8.46 -34.98
CA LEU A 699 34.06 9.36 -36.03
C LEU A 699 32.62 9.05 -36.44
N HIS A 700 32.27 7.76 -36.54
CA HIS A 700 30.91 7.35 -36.89
C HIS A 700 29.89 7.76 -35.82
N SER A 701 30.20 7.53 -34.54
CA SER A 701 29.33 7.91 -33.42
C SER A 701 29.20 9.43 -33.31
N ALA A 702 30.32 10.15 -33.46
CA ALA A 702 30.39 11.61 -33.44
C ALA A 702 29.45 12.21 -34.50
N ARG A 703 29.62 11.80 -35.77
CA ARG A 703 28.82 12.30 -36.89
C ARG A 703 27.32 12.05 -36.69
N LYS A 704 26.95 10.82 -36.31
CA LYS A 704 25.55 10.45 -36.12
C LYS A 704 24.91 11.27 -35.00
N ARG A 705 25.53 11.30 -33.82
CA ARG A 705 24.98 12.00 -32.64
C ARG A 705 24.93 13.51 -32.86
N LEU A 706 25.92 14.09 -33.52
CA LEU A 706 25.91 15.52 -33.88
C LEU A 706 24.77 15.85 -34.84
N SER A 707 24.56 15.02 -35.87
CA SER A 707 23.43 15.18 -36.80
C SER A 707 22.09 15.09 -36.09
N ASP A 708 21.93 14.14 -35.17
CA ASP A 708 20.70 13.98 -34.38
C ASP A 708 20.48 15.18 -33.45
N MET A 709 21.56 15.70 -32.86
CA MET A 709 21.53 16.87 -31.99
C MET A 709 21.10 18.13 -32.73
N LEU A 710 21.76 18.46 -33.84
CA LEU A 710 21.42 19.63 -34.66
C LEU A 710 19.97 19.57 -35.16
N ARG A 711 19.52 18.40 -35.62
CA ARG A 711 18.13 18.20 -36.03
C ARG A 711 17.15 18.44 -34.90
N SER A 712 17.49 18.03 -33.68
CA SER A 712 16.64 18.27 -32.51
C SER A 712 16.52 19.74 -32.11
N LEU A 713 17.45 20.60 -32.57
CA LEU A 713 17.41 22.05 -32.41
C LEU A 713 16.73 22.77 -33.59
N GLY A 714 16.06 22.02 -34.48
CA GLY A 714 15.43 22.58 -35.67
C GLY A 714 16.38 22.80 -36.86
N ILE A 715 17.66 22.42 -36.74
CA ILE A 715 18.65 22.60 -37.80
C ILE A 715 18.61 21.42 -38.77
N GLY A 716 17.97 21.62 -39.92
CA GLY A 716 17.80 20.59 -40.96
C GLY A 716 19.08 20.22 -41.70
N SER A 717 19.26 18.92 -41.96
CA SER A 717 20.35 18.42 -42.82
C SER A 717 19.99 18.54 -44.30
N ASN A 718 20.94 19.01 -45.11
CA ASN A 718 20.83 19.15 -46.56
C ASN A 718 21.94 18.35 -47.27
N GLY A 719 21.77 18.10 -48.57
CA GLY A 719 22.75 17.36 -49.38
C GLY A 719 22.65 15.83 -49.23
N ARG A 720 23.63 15.10 -49.80
CA ARG A 720 23.70 13.62 -49.75
C ARG A 720 25.14 13.18 -49.50
N ALA A 721 25.31 12.09 -48.74
CA ALA A 721 26.62 11.48 -48.52
C ALA A 721 27.26 11.06 -49.86
N GLY A 722 28.53 11.44 -50.08
CA GLY A 722 29.32 11.05 -51.26
C GLY A 722 28.98 11.80 -52.56
N ARG A 723 28.18 12.88 -52.53
CA ARG A 723 27.91 13.73 -53.71
C ARG A 723 28.01 15.22 -53.36
N GLY A 724 28.60 16.03 -54.25
CA GLY A 724 28.77 17.48 -54.05
C GLY A 724 29.53 17.80 -52.77
N ASN A 725 29.12 18.84 -52.03
CA ASN A 725 29.74 19.26 -50.78
C ASN A 725 29.38 18.36 -49.56
N GLY A 726 28.79 17.18 -49.77
CA GLY A 726 28.39 16.26 -48.70
C GLY A 726 27.11 16.70 -47.95
N ILE A 727 26.97 16.25 -46.70
CA ILE A 727 25.87 16.66 -45.80
C ILE A 727 26.26 17.99 -45.15
N TYR A 728 25.38 18.98 -45.21
CA TYR A 728 25.58 20.31 -44.62
C TYR A 728 24.31 20.81 -43.92
N TYR A 729 24.46 21.81 -43.06
CA TYR A 729 23.38 22.41 -42.30
C TYR A 729 23.37 23.92 -42.53
N ARG A 730 22.18 24.49 -42.72
CA ARG A 730 22.01 25.95 -42.82
C ARG A 730 21.68 26.50 -41.45
N LEU A 731 22.41 27.54 -41.06
CA LEU A 731 22.25 28.23 -39.79
C LEU A 731 21.58 29.60 -40.03
N PRO A 732 20.96 30.21 -39.01
CA PRO A 732 20.56 31.61 -39.07
C PRO A 732 21.76 32.49 -39.45
N ALA A 733 21.48 33.61 -40.12
CA ALA A 733 22.52 34.62 -40.35
C ALA A 733 23.06 35.14 -39.01
N SER A 734 24.29 35.66 -38.98
CA SER A 734 24.92 36.13 -37.73
C SER A 734 24.15 37.27 -37.06
N ASP A 735 23.39 38.05 -37.84
CA ASP A 735 22.51 39.13 -37.40
C ASP A 735 21.05 38.67 -37.15
N ASP A 736 20.71 37.41 -37.40
CA ASP A 736 19.39 36.85 -37.08
C ASP A 736 19.30 36.42 -35.62
N PHE A 737 19.14 37.41 -34.75
CA PHE A 737 18.96 37.21 -33.31
C PHE A 737 17.76 36.30 -32.99
N SER A 738 16.69 36.40 -33.78
CA SER A 738 15.47 35.62 -33.57
C SER A 738 15.68 34.12 -33.86
N GLY A 739 16.40 33.80 -34.93
CA GLY A 739 16.76 32.43 -35.28
C GLY A 739 17.72 31.81 -34.26
N TRP A 740 18.73 32.56 -33.82
CA TRP A 740 19.65 32.09 -32.78
C TRP A 740 18.97 31.94 -31.42
N ARG A 741 18.03 32.83 -31.07
CA ARG A 741 17.21 32.71 -29.87
C ARG A 741 16.37 31.44 -29.91
N ALA A 742 15.72 31.12 -31.03
CA ALA A 742 14.93 29.90 -31.18
C ALA A 742 15.77 28.61 -31.02
N ILE A 743 17.01 28.59 -31.54
CA ILE A 743 17.94 27.46 -31.36
C ILE A 743 18.34 27.30 -29.89
N ARG A 744 18.63 28.41 -29.20
CA ARG A 744 18.98 28.40 -27.78
C ARG A 744 17.78 27.99 -26.91
N ASP A 745 16.58 28.48 -27.21
CA ASP A 745 15.35 28.06 -26.53
C ASP A 745 15.11 26.54 -26.72
N ALA A 746 15.27 26.02 -27.94
CA ALA A 746 15.16 24.58 -28.21
C ALA A 746 16.20 23.75 -27.44
N PHE A 747 17.43 24.27 -27.27
CA PHE A 747 18.45 23.62 -26.44
C PHE A 747 18.05 23.65 -24.95
N ALA A 748 17.58 24.78 -24.46
CA ALA A 748 17.16 24.94 -23.07
C ALA A 748 15.96 24.02 -22.72
N GLU A 749 14.96 23.96 -23.59
CA GLU A 749 13.80 23.06 -23.45
C GLU A 749 14.24 21.59 -23.40
N LYS A 750 15.24 21.20 -24.20
CA LYS A 750 15.78 19.84 -24.23
C LYS A 750 16.33 19.39 -22.88
N ILE A 751 16.93 20.31 -22.12
CA ILE A 751 17.47 20.04 -20.79
C ILE A 751 16.48 20.38 -19.67
N GLY A 752 15.22 20.69 -20.02
CA GLY A 752 14.14 20.98 -19.08
C GLY A 752 14.22 22.37 -18.44
N GLY A 753 15.03 23.27 -18.99
CA GLY A 753 15.21 24.65 -18.53
C GLY A 753 14.62 25.68 -19.48
N ASN A 754 14.89 26.95 -19.20
CA ASN A 754 14.59 28.08 -20.07
C ASN A 754 15.90 28.78 -20.48
N PHE A 755 15.81 29.73 -21.41
CA PHE A 755 16.96 30.49 -21.90
C PHE A 755 17.78 31.13 -20.77
N GLU A 756 17.12 31.83 -19.85
CA GLU A 756 17.77 32.64 -18.81
C GLU A 756 18.62 31.78 -17.88
N VAL A 757 18.13 30.60 -17.52
CA VAL A 757 18.85 29.67 -16.63
C VAL A 757 20.02 29.01 -17.36
N VAL A 758 19.86 28.72 -18.65
CA VAL A 758 20.84 27.92 -19.42
C VAL A 758 21.96 28.77 -20.02
N PHE A 759 21.63 29.96 -20.51
CA PHE A 759 22.57 30.85 -21.20
C PHE A 759 22.83 32.16 -20.44
N GLY A 760 22.11 32.43 -19.36
CA GLY A 760 22.20 33.68 -18.60
C GLY A 760 21.44 34.85 -19.25
N PHE A 761 21.34 35.97 -18.54
CA PHE A 761 20.99 37.26 -19.13
C PHE A 761 22.21 37.79 -19.88
N THR A 762 22.40 37.34 -21.13
CA THR A 762 23.14 38.12 -22.10
C THR A 762 22.10 38.93 -22.87
N ASP A 763 21.95 40.21 -22.48
CA ASP A 763 21.36 41.22 -23.36
C ASP A 763 22.18 41.18 -24.65
N ILE A 764 21.61 40.59 -25.70
CA ILE A 764 22.09 40.74 -27.08
C ILE A 764 21.27 41.84 -27.73
#